data_AF-A0A168NI32-F1
#
_entry.id   AF-A0A168NI32-F1
#
_cell.length_a   1.000
_cell.length_b   1.000
_cell.length_c   1.000
_cell.angle_alpha   90.00
_cell.angle_beta   90.00
_cell.angle_gamma   90.00
#
_symmetry.space_group_name_H-M   'P 1'
#
loop_
_entity.id
_entity.type
_entity.pdbx_description
1 polymer ?
#
loop_
_entity_poly.entity_id
_entity_poly.type
_entity_poly.pdbx_seq_one_letter_code
_entity_poly.pdbx_strand_id
1 'polypeptide(L)'
;MWAGTRLLHTPHLRSPQRTLFTSIKAALTPKLRPPQPRKVADQQSHHGRSRNDPYSWMENLADPHLPGYIQAENDYCRKFMRQHRFLHRVVLKEMKQKLATADHAGPLKTAAHGYEYYTTTSPYGLIYLRKPLGQGRHAPEQVLLNAGFLRSMNTSVRKVLLSPDHSIFAYNTEREGMEYGDLHLKDLDNRGRDETLEDVFNFVWANDHTVYYTMADTQLRPCQVFAHRLGTDQTEDRLVYEESDGTAFVDITSTKDSKYITINSNSLSSSEIRVVDATIVPEANTLLTPTLIEPRQHGVEYYVDHHHDSFYILTNADGATNFKLVKTPDAATGRAHWKNVITVAPTEKIEDVDLFQNHIVIYGRRDGLPMILCHDLKTQETHTVDLPMPFAVVSPGSNLAFDTSTLRFSLTSPFTHESTFEYDMTERKVKPVRVQLIRRFDKEKYTCTQIHVRSHDNKSIPVTLIHQKNLQMNGRNPVLMRSYGAYGITTDPEFRLEHFPLLERGWVIALAHVRGGSELGRDWYEDGKLGNKINSFKDFISVAEHLITTQLTSSNSLAAMGTSAGGLLVGAMAQMRPDLFKALVLRVPFVDPLSSMLNPDLPLTQIEYPEWGNPTTSQEAYDWIRQYAPYDNITSQPSPAVYVTAGMKDQRVPYWQPLKYMARRRELLGEATSVLKVDLDRGHFGGQGEQEARLSDTAEQVVFLISQVQTS
;
A
#
# COMPACT_ATOMS: atom_id res chain seq x y z
N MET A 1 -39.02 68.79 -28.77
CA MET A 1 -40.17 68.16 -29.46
C MET A 1 -40.40 66.78 -28.85
N TRP A 2 -41.64 66.30 -28.96
CA TRP A 2 -42.32 65.34 -28.10
C TRP A 2 -41.93 63.85 -28.25
N ALA A 3 -42.33 63.10 -27.22
CA ALA A 3 -42.68 61.66 -27.14
C ALA A 3 -41.52 60.64 -27.15
N GLY A 4 -41.40 59.62 -26.29
CA GLY A 4 -42.29 59.03 -25.29
C GLY A 4 -42.84 57.67 -25.76
N THR A 5 -42.26 56.53 -25.33
CA THR A 5 -43.00 55.25 -25.21
C THR A 5 -42.29 54.25 -24.28
N ARG A 6 -43.04 53.73 -23.30
CA ARG A 6 -42.72 52.56 -22.45
C ARG A 6 -42.84 51.27 -23.26
N LEU A 7 -42.03 50.25 -22.95
CA LEU A 7 -42.35 48.85 -23.26
C LEU A 7 -42.14 47.95 -22.05
N LEU A 8 -43.11 47.04 -21.91
CA LEU A 8 -43.51 46.25 -20.76
C LEU A 8 -42.54 45.14 -20.35
N HIS A 9 -42.51 44.85 -19.05
CA HIS A 9 -42.04 43.61 -18.46
C HIS A 9 -42.96 42.45 -18.84
N THR A 10 -42.41 41.39 -19.42
CA THR A 10 -43.05 40.07 -19.53
C THR A 10 -42.42 39.11 -18.51
N PRO A 11 -43.20 38.44 -17.64
CA PRO A 11 -42.67 37.42 -16.75
C PRO A 11 -42.48 36.11 -17.53
N HIS A 12 -41.28 35.52 -17.45
CA HIS A 12 -41.05 34.16 -17.91
C HIS A 12 -41.79 33.17 -16.99
N LEU A 13 -42.91 32.64 -17.49
CA LEU A 13 -43.58 31.46 -16.98
C LEU A 13 -42.58 30.29 -16.91
N ARG A 14 -42.19 29.88 -15.69
CA ARG A 14 -41.58 28.57 -15.45
C ARG A 14 -42.62 27.50 -15.81
N SER A 15 -42.32 26.67 -16.80
CA SER A 15 -43.19 25.56 -17.19
C SER A 15 -43.34 24.55 -16.04
N PRO A 16 -44.56 24.28 -15.53
CA PRO A 16 -44.79 23.31 -14.45
C PRO A 16 -44.63 21.85 -14.89
N GLN A 17 -44.39 21.59 -16.18
CA GLN A 17 -44.26 20.22 -16.70
C GLN A 17 -42.94 19.55 -16.33
N ARG A 18 -41.81 20.27 -16.25
CA ARG A 18 -40.51 19.65 -15.91
C ARG A 18 -40.49 19.09 -14.48
N THR A 19 -41.06 19.79 -13.50
CA THR A 19 -41.15 19.35 -12.11
C THR A 19 -42.10 18.16 -11.91
N LEU A 20 -43.17 18.07 -12.71
CA LEU A 20 -44.10 16.94 -12.65
C LEU A 20 -43.47 15.65 -13.20
N PHE A 21 -42.71 15.73 -14.29
CA PHE A 21 -42.04 14.56 -14.88
C PHE A 21 -40.90 14.02 -14.00
N THR A 22 -40.15 14.85 -13.27
CA THR A 22 -39.15 14.37 -12.29
C THR A 22 -39.78 13.72 -11.06
N SER A 23 -40.91 14.29 -10.58
CA SER A 23 -41.67 13.76 -9.45
C SER A 23 -42.31 12.39 -9.75
N ILE A 24 -42.89 12.23 -10.94
CA ILE A 24 -43.51 10.97 -11.38
C ILE A 24 -42.44 9.88 -11.65
N LYS A 25 -41.26 10.24 -12.16
CA LYS A 25 -40.15 9.28 -12.35
C LYS A 25 -39.61 8.77 -11.02
N ALA A 26 -39.50 9.63 -10.01
CA ALA A 26 -39.07 9.26 -8.65
C ALA A 26 -40.09 8.34 -7.96
N ALA A 27 -41.39 8.56 -8.20
CA ALA A 27 -42.47 7.73 -7.66
C ALA A 27 -42.63 6.36 -8.32
N LEU A 28 -42.14 6.16 -9.55
CA LEU A 28 -42.28 4.92 -10.34
C LEU A 28 -41.02 4.07 -10.43
N THR A 29 -39.87 4.52 -9.93
CA THR A 29 -38.69 3.65 -9.77
C THR A 29 -38.89 2.74 -8.55
N PRO A 30 -38.96 1.40 -8.71
CA PRO A 30 -39.07 0.50 -7.58
C PRO A 30 -37.89 0.71 -6.63
N LYS A 31 -38.16 1.03 -5.37
CA LYS A 31 -37.13 1.15 -4.32
C LYS A 31 -36.31 -0.13 -4.29
N LEU A 32 -35.00 0.03 -4.44
CA LEU A 32 -34.07 -1.09 -4.42
C LEU A 32 -33.99 -1.63 -2.99
N ARG A 33 -34.59 -2.80 -2.73
CA ARG A 33 -34.54 -3.43 -1.41
C ARG A 33 -33.16 -4.04 -1.17
N PRO A 34 -32.47 -3.68 -0.07
CA PRO A 34 -31.18 -4.26 0.24
C PRO A 34 -31.32 -5.73 0.70
N PRO A 35 -30.33 -6.59 0.40
CA PRO A 35 -30.22 -7.92 0.99
C PRO A 35 -30.28 -7.88 2.51
N GLN A 36 -31.05 -8.79 3.09
CA GLN A 36 -31.19 -8.99 4.54
C GLN A 36 -30.84 -10.46 4.83
N PRO A 37 -29.67 -10.74 5.43
CA PRO A 37 -29.26 -12.10 5.72
C PRO A 37 -30.02 -12.68 6.91
N ARG A 38 -29.95 -14.01 7.07
CA ARG A 38 -30.45 -14.69 8.27
C ARG A 38 -29.66 -14.25 9.50
N LYS A 39 -30.33 -14.25 10.64
CA LYS A 39 -29.72 -14.06 11.96
C LYS A 39 -29.64 -15.39 12.67
N VAL A 40 -28.47 -15.70 13.22
CA VAL A 40 -28.23 -16.89 14.05
C VAL A 40 -27.81 -16.39 15.41
N ALA A 41 -28.51 -16.79 16.48
CA ALA A 41 -28.12 -16.35 17.81
C ALA A 41 -26.71 -16.84 18.14
N ASP A 42 -25.82 -15.90 18.46
CA ASP A 42 -24.46 -16.18 18.90
C ASP A 42 -24.10 -15.17 20.00
N GLN A 43 -24.06 -15.65 21.24
CA GLN A 43 -23.66 -14.87 22.39
C GLN A 43 -22.31 -15.37 22.88
N GLN A 44 -21.33 -14.50 22.80
CA GLN A 44 -19.98 -14.74 23.29
C GLN A 44 -19.77 -13.95 24.58
N SER A 45 -18.94 -14.47 25.48
CA SER A 45 -18.55 -13.78 26.71
C SER A 45 -17.04 -13.82 26.86
N HIS A 46 -16.42 -12.64 26.96
CA HIS A 46 -14.99 -12.50 27.20
C HIS A 46 -14.78 -11.46 28.30
N HIS A 47 -13.93 -11.77 29.29
CA HIS A 47 -13.66 -10.89 30.44
C HIS A 47 -14.94 -10.38 31.14
N GLY A 48 -15.99 -11.22 31.21
CA GLY A 48 -17.29 -10.86 31.79
C GLY A 48 -18.16 -9.94 30.93
N ARG A 49 -17.76 -9.64 29.69
CA ARG A 49 -18.53 -8.82 28.74
C ARG A 49 -19.25 -9.70 27.73
N SER A 50 -20.57 -9.57 27.67
CA SER A 50 -21.38 -10.24 26.66
C SER A 50 -21.36 -9.48 25.33
N ARG A 51 -21.12 -10.20 24.24
CA ARG A 51 -21.16 -9.71 22.87
C ARG A 51 -22.11 -10.58 22.07
N ASN A 52 -23.08 -9.96 21.40
CA ASN A 52 -24.00 -10.65 20.50
C ASN A 52 -23.53 -10.44 19.06
N ASP A 53 -23.31 -11.51 18.33
CA ASP A 53 -22.85 -11.49 16.94
C ASP A 53 -23.76 -12.33 16.03
N PRO A 54 -24.94 -11.84 15.65
CA PRO A 54 -25.90 -12.64 14.90
C PRO A 54 -25.46 -13.04 13.48
N TYR A 55 -24.29 -12.56 13.04
CA TYR A 55 -23.74 -12.74 11.71
C TYR A 55 -22.40 -13.51 11.72
N SER A 56 -21.95 -14.04 12.86
CA SER A 56 -20.72 -14.85 12.96
C SER A 56 -20.73 -16.09 12.06
N TRP A 57 -21.91 -16.59 11.70
CA TRP A 57 -22.05 -17.68 10.70
C TRP A 57 -21.40 -17.37 9.35
N MET A 58 -21.24 -16.09 9.00
CA MET A 58 -20.58 -15.66 7.74
C MET A 58 -19.07 -15.92 7.73
N GLU A 59 -18.46 -16.24 8.88
CA GLU A 59 -17.03 -16.59 8.98
C GLU A 59 -16.76 -17.99 8.40
N ASN A 60 -17.77 -18.87 8.43
CA ASN A 60 -17.68 -20.22 7.90
C ASN A 60 -17.90 -20.24 6.37
N LEU A 61 -16.82 -20.42 5.61
CA LEU A 61 -16.85 -20.55 4.15
C LEU A 61 -17.73 -21.70 3.65
N ALA A 62 -17.92 -22.75 4.47
CA ALA A 62 -18.74 -23.91 4.11
C ALA A 62 -20.25 -23.70 4.35
N ASP A 63 -20.67 -22.54 4.86
CA ASP A 63 -22.09 -22.27 5.11
C ASP A 63 -22.88 -22.18 3.78
N PRO A 64 -23.95 -22.97 3.59
CA PRO A 64 -24.68 -23.03 2.32
C PRO A 64 -25.43 -21.75 1.96
N HIS A 65 -25.66 -20.85 2.92
CA HIS A 65 -26.34 -19.56 2.67
C HIS A 65 -25.39 -18.45 2.25
N LEU A 66 -24.08 -18.59 2.49
CA LEU A 66 -23.08 -17.55 2.24
C LEU A 66 -22.99 -17.18 0.75
N PRO A 67 -22.89 -18.12 -0.22
CA PRO A 67 -22.82 -17.78 -1.64
C PRO A 67 -24.07 -17.01 -2.12
N GLY A 68 -25.25 -17.41 -1.64
CA GLY A 68 -26.51 -16.75 -1.97
C GLY A 68 -26.57 -15.30 -1.47
N TYR A 69 -26.05 -15.05 -0.26
CA TYR A 69 -25.96 -13.70 0.30
C TYR A 69 -24.97 -12.83 -0.49
N ILE A 70 -23.78 -13.33 -0.79
CA ILE A 70 -22.76 -12.62 -1.59
C ILE A 70 -23.31 -12.27 -2.98
N GLN A 71 -23.99 -13.20 -3.63
CA GLN A 71 -24.62 -12.95 -4.92
C GLN A 71 -25.69 -11.85 -4.83
N ALA A 72 -26.52 -11.87 -3.78
CA ALA A 72 -27.53 -10.84 -3.55
C ALA A 72 -26.91 -9.45 -3.31
N GLU A 73 -25.79 -9.37 -2.59
CA GLU A 73 -25.02 -8.13 -2.41
C GLU A 73 -24.50 -7.58 -3.73
N ASN A 74 -23.84 -8.42 -4.52
CA ASN A 74 -23.34 -8.04 -5.83
C ASN A 74 -24.46 -7.62 -6.79
N ASP A 75 -25.62 -8.28 -6.74
CA ASP A 75 -26.81 -7.88 -7.52
C ASP A 75 -27.37 -6.53 -7.07
N TYR A 76 -27.38 -6.25 -5.77
CA TYR A 76 -27.78 -4.95 -5.25
C TYR A 76 -26.83 -3.85 -5.74
N CYS A 77 -25.51 -4.06 -5.62
CA CYS A 77 -24.49 -3.14 -6.12
C CYS A 77 -24.64 -2.88 -7.63
N ARG A 78 -24.78 -3.93 -8.45
CA ARG A 78 -25.02 -3.80 -9.90
C ARG A 78 -26.25 -2.95 -10.20
N LYS A 79 -27.36 -3.18 -9.49
CA LYS A 79 -28.61 -2.42 -9.69
C LYS A 79 -28.46 -0.96 -9.27
N PHE A 80 -27.75 -0.68 -8.18
CA PHE A 80 -27.40 0.68 -7.76
C PHE A 80 -26.55 1.39 -8.83
N MET A 81 -25.46 0.77 -9.27
CA MET A 81 -24.57 1.35 -10.30
C MET A 81 -25.27 1.57 -11.64
N ARG A 82 -26.26 0.73 -11.97
CA ARG A 82 -27.09 0.92 -13.18
C ARG A 82 -27.86 2.24 -13.18
N GLN A 83 -28.26 2.76 -12.02
CA GLN A 83 -28.90 4.07 -11.90
C GLN A 83 -27.96 5.21 -12.30
N HIS A 84 -26.66 5.01 -12.16
CA HIS A 84 -25.60 5.97 -12.48
C HIS A 84 -24.76 5.59 -13.71
N ARG A 85 -25.26 4.70 -14.58
CA ARG A 85 -24.51 4.16 -15.73
C ARG A 85 -23.89 5.20 -16.65
N PHE A 86 -24.54 6.37 -16.80
CA PHE A 86 -24.01 7.43 -17.66
C PHE A 86 -22.80 8.09 -17.04
N LEU A 87 -22.89 8.45 -15.75
CA LEU A 87 -21.77 9.01 -15.00
C LEU A 87 -20.60 8.01 -14.93
N HIS A 88 -20.89 6.72 -14.72
CA HIS A 88 -19.88 5.66 -14.75
C HIS A 88 -19.11 5.61 -16.07
N ARG A 89 -19.81 5.60 -17.22
CA ARG A 89 -19.15 5.64 -18.53
C ARG A 89 -18.28 6.87 -18.74
N VAL A 90 -18.73 8.04 -18.26
CA VAL A 90 -17.99 9.30 -18.36
C VAL A 90 -16.72 9.25 -17.50
N VAL A 91 -16.85 8.91 -16.21
CA VAL A 91 -15.72 8.80 -15.27
C VAL A 91 -14.71 7.75 -15.75
N LEU A 92 -15.18 6.58 -16.17
CA LEU A 92 -14.31 5.53 -16.70
C LEU A 92 -13.53 6.02 -17.93
N LYS A 93 -14.18 6.73 -18.85
CA LYS A 93 -13.53 7.30 -20.04
C LYS A 93 -12.49 8.36 -19.66
N GLU A 94 -12.79 9.24 -18.71
CA GLU A 94 -11.86 10.25 -18.20
C GLU A 94 -10.63 9.60 -17.59
N MET A 95 -10.81 8.58 -16.75
CA MET A 95 -9.70 7.86 -16.13
C MET A 95 -8.86 7.11 -17.18
N LYS A 96 -9.49 6.43 -18.16
CA LYS A 96 -8.77 5.78 -19.28
C LYS A 96 -7.90 6.76 -20.05
N GLN A 97 -8.37 8.00 -20.25
CA GLN A 97 -7.62 9.03 -20.96
C GLN A 97 -6.40 9.54 -20.19
N LYS A 98 -6.38 9.37 -18.87
CA LYS A 98 -5.30 9.78 -17.96
C LYS A 98 -4.28 8.65 -17.73
N LEU A 99 -4.48 7.45 -18.27
CA LEU A 99 -3.52 6.36 -18.17
C LEU A 99 -2.30 6.62 -19.06
N ALA A 100 -1.13 6.29 -18.51
CA ALA A 100 0.06 6.12 -19.32
C ALA A 100 -0.11 4.89 -20.22
N THR A 101 0.12 5.04 -21.52
CA THR A 101 0.11 3.93 -22.48
C THR A 101 1.55 3.53 -22.78
N ALA A 102 1.87 2.24 -22.65
CA ALA A 102 3.22 1.68 -22.84
C ALA A 102 3.87 2.10 -24.16
N ASP A 103 3.08 2.31 -25.21
CA ASP A 103 3.54 2.68 -26.56
C ASP A 103 4.37 3.98 -26.62
N HIS A 104 4.33 4.84 -25.59
CA HIS A 104 4.88 6.20 -25.67
C HIS A 104 6.24 6.36 -24.98
N ALA A 105 6.71 5.37 -24.21
CA ALA A 105 8.02 5.43 -23.56
C ALA A 105 8.77 4.12 -23.81
N GLY A 106 9.98 4.23 -24.37
CA GLY A 106 10.87 3.08 -24.52
C GLY A 106 11.14 2.38 -23.18
N PRO A 107 11.59 1.12 -23.20
CA PRO A 107 11.81 0.37 -21.98
C PRO A 107 12.96 0.99 -21.17
N LEU A 108 12.84 0.97 -19.84
CA LEU A 108 13.95 1.38 -18.97
C LEU A 108 15.04 0.33 -19.05
N LYS A 109 16.24 0.78 -19.39
CA LYS A 109 17.43 -0.05 -19.54
C LYS A 109 18.31 0.10 -18.31
N THR A 110 18.77 -1.02 -17.76
CA THR A 110 19.74 -1.06 -16.68
C THR A 110 20.96 -1.84 -17.16
N ALA A 111 22.13 -1.19 -17.16
CA ALA A 111 23.40 -1.81 -17.50
C ALA A 111 24.02 -2.42 -16.24
N ALA A 112 24.34 -3.71 -16.29
CA ALA A 112 25.03 -4.42 -15.21
C ALA A 112 25.75 -5.66 -15.77
N HIS A 113 26.94 -5.97 -15.23
CA HIS A 113 27.71 -7.18 -15.53
C HIS A 113 27.84 -7.52 -17.03
N GLY A 114 28.14 -6.51 -17.87
CA GLY A 114 28.33 -6.72 -19.31
C GLY A 114 27.04 -6.84 -20.14
N TYR A 115 25.87 -6.66 -19.54
CA TYR A 115 24.57 -6.70 -20.22
C TYR A 115 23.72 -5.46 -19.94
N GLU A 116 22.82 -5.15 -20.87
CA GLU A 116 21.72 -4.22 -20.73
C GLU A 116 20.41 -5.00 -20.55
N TYR A 117 19.77 -4.87 -19.38
CA TYR A 117 18.50 -5.50 -19.03
C TYR A 117 17.35 -4.53 -19.21
N TYR A 118 16.21 -5.05 -19.67
CA TYR A 118 14.98 -4.29 -19.73
C TYR A 118 13.77 -5.20 -19.92
N THR A 119 12.60 -4.66 -19.60
CA THR A 119 11.32 -5.32 -19.82
C THR A 119 10.52 -4.57 -20.88
N THR A 120 9.80 -5.32 -21.71
CA THR A 120 8.77 -4.77 -22.60
C THR A 120 7.44 -5.47 -22.32
N THR A 121 6.36 -4.96 -22.93
CA THR A 121 5.02 -5.51 -22.80
C THR A 121 4.55 -6.09 -24.12
N SER A 122 3.83 -7.20 -24.05
CA SER A 122 3.00 -7.73 -25.13
C SER A 122 1.53 -7.67 -24.72
N PRO A 123 0.56 -7.90 -25.63
CA PRO A 123 -0.86 -8.03 -25.26
C PRO A 123 -1.14 -9.13 -24.21
N TYR A 124 -0.22 -10.09 -24.04
CA TYR A 124 -0.42 -11.26 -23.19
C TYR A 124 0.35 -11.19 -21.87
N GLY A 125 1.37 -10.34 -21.74
CA GLY A 125 2.16 -10.21 -20.52
C GLY A 125 3.51 -9.52 -20.74
N LEU A 126 4.32 -9.47 -19.69
CA LEU A 126 5.68 -8.92 -19.71
C LEU A 126 6.64 -9.86 -20.47
N ILE A 127 7.60 -9.25 -21.15
CA ILE A 127 8.73 -9.94 -21.75
C ILE A 127 10.00 -9.39 -21.11
N TYR A 128 10.82 -10.27 -20.56
CA TYR A 128 12.09 -9.96 -19.93
C TYR A 128 13.21 -10.20 -20.93
N LEU A 129 14.08 -9.20 -21.14
CA LEU A 129 15.11 -9.24 -22.18
C LEU A 129 16.46 -8.78 -21.64
N ARG A 130 17.52 -9.24 -22.30
CA ARG A 130 18.86 -8.68 -22.16
C ARG A 130 19.57 -8.54 -23.51
N LYS A 131 20.57 -7.66 -23.55
CA LYS A 131 21.51 -7.48 -24.68
C LYS A 131 22.94 -7.35 -24.16
N PRO A 132 23.95 -7.95 -24.82
CA PRO A 132 25.35 -7.67 -24.48
C PRO A 132 25.70 -6.18 -24.64
N LEU A 133 26.43 -5.61 -23.69
CA LEU A 133 26.97 -4.25 -23.78
C LEU A 133 28.11 -4.17 -24.79
N GLY A 134 28.34 -2.99 -25.37
CA GLY A 134 29.48 -2.71 -26.24
C GLY A 134 29.43 -3.29 -27.66
N GLN A 135 28.44 -4.12 -28.00
CA GLN A 135 28.30 -4.73 -29.33
C GLN A 135 27.44 -3.90 -30.32
N GLY A 136 27.11 -2.66 -29.97
CA GLY A 136 26.38 -1.73 -30.83
C GLY A 136 24.93 -2.14 -31.12
N ARG A 137 24.33 -1.54 -32.14
CA ARG A 137 22.90 -1.77 -32.51
C ARG A 137 22.58 -3.19 -32.98
N HIS A 138 23.59 -3.98 -33.32
CA HIS A 138 23.44 -5.34 -33.84
C HIS A 138 23.63 -6.43 -32.78
N ALA A 139 23.85 -6.05 -31.51
CA ALA A 139 23.92 -7.01 -30.41
C ALA A 139 22.65 -7.88 -30.38
N PRO A 140 22.77 -9.22 -30.41
CA PRO A 140 21.60 -10.08 -30.43
C PRO A 140 20.80 -9.91 -29.13
N GLU A 141 19.52 -9.63 -29.28
CA GLU A 141 18.57 -9.57 -28.17
C GLU A 141 18.24 -10.99 -27.71
N GLN A 142 18.36 -11.25 -26.41
CA GLN A 142 17.95 -12.52 -25.82
C GLN A 142 16.67 -12.33 -25.00
N VAL A 143 15.64 -13.12 -25.30
CA VAL A 143 14.43 -13.22 -24.48
C VAL A 143 14.70 -14.18 -23.31
N LEU A 144 14.68 -13.66 -22.10
CA LEU A 144 14.84 -14.44 -20.87
C LEU A 144 13.54 -15.18 -20.54
N LEU A 145 12.42 -14.46 -20.57
CA LEU A 145 11.08 -14.99 -20.31
C LEU A 145 10.04 -14.19 -21.09
N ASN A 146 9.15 -14.89 -21.79
CA ASN A 146 7.89 -14.33 -22.25
C ASN A 146 6.79 -14.82 -21.31
N ALA A 147 6.36 -13.98 -20.37
CA ALA A 147 5.45 -14.36 -19.29
C ALA A 147 3.97 -14.46 -19.73
N GLY A 148 3.67 -14.31 -21.02
CA GLY A 148 2.28 -14.28 -21.50
C GLY A 148 1.48 -15.56 -21.23
N PHE A 149 2.15 -16.71 -21.13
CA PHE A 149 1.50 -17.99 -20.81
C PHE A 149 1.00 -18.08 -19.35
N LEU A 150 1.58 -17.30 -18.43
CA LEU A 150 1.17 -17.30 -17.02
C LEU A 150 -0.25 -16.76 -16.84
N ARG A 151 -0.70 -15.86 -17.73
CA ARG A 151 -2.04 -15.28 -17.70
C ARG A 151 -3.14 -16.34 -17.82
N SER A 152 -2.96 -17.36 -18.67
CA SER A 152 -3.94 -18.47 -18.79
C SER A 152 -3.99 -19.36 -17.56
N MET A 153 -2.99 -19.30 -16.68
CA MET A 153 -2.92 -20.07 -15.43
C MET A 153 -3.33 -19.24 -14.21
N ASN A 154 -3.72 -17.97 -14.40
CA ASN A 154 -4.00 -17.04 -13.32
C ASN A 154 -2.83 -16.86 -12.34
N THR A 155 -1.62 -16.86 -12.92
CA THR A 155 -0.33 -16.74 -12.24
C THR A 155 0.38 -15.49 -12.72
N SER A 156 1.23 -14.90 -11.87
CA SER A 156 2.09 -13.78 -12.25
C SER A 156 3.51 -13.93 -11.72
N VAL A 157 4.45 -13.17 -12.28
CA VAL A 157 5.85 -13.16 -11.81
C VAL A 157 5.97 -12.17 -10.66
N ARG A 158 6.39 -12.66 -9.49
CA ARG A 158 6.63 -11.86 -8.28
C ARG A 158 8.03 -11.28 -8.25
N LYS A 159 9.04 -12.12 -8.50
CA LYS A 159 10.46 -11.74 -8.43
C LYS A 159 11.26 -12.43 -9.54
N VAL A 160 12.26 -11.73 -10.06
CA VAL A 160 13.25 -12.29 -10.99
C VAL A 160 14.66 -11.97 -10.52
N LEU A 161 15.58 -12.93 -10.64
CA LEU A 161 17.00 -12.76 -10.41
C LEU A 161 17.79 -13.61 -11.43
N LEU A 162 18.99 -13.17 -11.77
CA LEU A 162 19.94 -13.99 -12.53
C LEU A 162 20.94 -14.62 -11.56
N SER A 163 21.44 -15.81 -11.91
CA SER A 163 22.60 -16.37 -11.24
C SER A 163 23.82 -15.44 -11.36
N PRO A 164 24.82 -15.53 -10.47
CA PRO A 164 26.00 -14.65 -10.49
C PRO A 164 26.80 -14.70 -11.80
N ASP A 165 26.80 -15.84 -12.47
CA ASP A 165 27.42 -16.04 -13.79
C ASP A 165 26.47 -15.75 -14.96
N HIS A 166 25.24 -15.35 -14.67
CA HIS A 166 24.19 -14.98 -15.60
C HIS A 166 23.79 -16.11 -16.57
N SER A 167 24.02 -17.37 -16.20
CA SER A 167 23.63 -18.55 -16.97
C SER A 167 22.22 -19.04 -16.65
N ILE A 168 21.65 -18.68 -15.49
CA ILE A 168 20.31 -19.11 -15.06
C ILE A 168 19.44 -17.89 -14.80
N PHE A 169 18.24 -17.88 -15.38
CA PHE A 169 17.20 -16.91 -15.09
C PHE A 169 16.19 -17.52 -14.12
N ALA A 170 16.25 -17.07 -12.87
CA ALA A 170 15.33 -17.50 -11.83
C ALA A 170 14.12 -16.55 -11.77
N TYR A 171 12.91 -17.11 -11.76
CA TYR A 171 11.69 -16.34 -11.58
C TYR A 171 10.72 -17.05 -10.64
N ASN A 172 10.29 -16.34 -9.60
CA ASN A 172 9.28 -16.80 -8.67
C ASN A 172 7.90 -16.35 -9.14
N THR A 173 6.96 -17.28 -9.12
CA THR A 173 5.59 -17.05 -9.55
C THR A 173 4.64 -17.09 -8.36
N GLU A 174 3.54 -16.35 -8.46
CA GLU A 174 2.48 -16.35 -7.45
C GLU A 174 1.12 -16.50 -8.12
N ARG A 175 0.20 -17.22 -7.46
CA ARG A 175 -1.19 -17.32 -7.88
C ARG A 175 -1.98 -16.18 -7.24
N GLU A 176 -3.02 -15.72 -7.94
CA GLU A 176 -3.89 -14.66 -7.43
C GLU A 176 -4.44 -14.96 -6.01
N GLY A 177 -4.14 -14.07 -5.07
CA GLY A 177 -4.53 -14.19 -3.66
C GLY A 177 -3.58 -15.03 -2.80
N MET A 178 -2.52 -15.61 -3.37
CA MET A 178 -1.43 -16.27 -2.65
C MET A 178 -0.21 -15.34 -2.68
N GLU A 179 0.46 -15.15 -1.53
CA GLU A 179 1.68 -14.32 -1.45
C GLU A 179 2.99 -15.14 -1.66
N TYR A 180 2.89 -16.38 -2.14
CA TYR A 180 3.98 -17.31 -2.43
C TYR A 180 3.66 -18.20 -3.64
N GLY A 181 4.64 -18.94 -4.15
CA GLY A 181 4.43 -19.93 -5.21
C GLY A 181 5.73 -20.51 -5.77
N ASP A 182 5.72 -20.93 -7.03
CA ASP A 182 6.79 -21.76 -7.58
C ASP A 182 7.98 -20.90 -8.02
N LEU A 183 9.19 -21.29 -7.60
CA LEU A 183 10.45 -20.73 -8.11
C LEU A 183 10.96 -21.58 -9.27
N HIS A 184 10.98 -21.00 -10.46
CA HIS A 184 11.54 -21.65 -11.65
C HIS A 184 12.97 -21.18 -11.88
N LEU A 185 13.90 -22.13 -12.06
CA LEU A 185 15.29 -21.89 -12.42
C LEU A 185 15.45 -22.26 -13.89
N LYS A 186 15.52 -21.27 -14.78
CA LYS A 186 15.60 -21.50 -16.23
C LYS A 186 17.03 -21.37 -16.73
N ASP A 187 17.56 -22.43 -17.32
CA ASP A 187 18.87 -22.46 -17.96
C ASP A 187 18.86 -21.67 -19.28
N LEU A 188 19.69 -20.62 -19.37
CA LEU A 188 19.79 -19.77 -20.55
C LEU A 188 20.76 -20.31 -21.61
N ASP A 189 21.61 -21.26 -21.23
CA ASP A 189 22.59 -21.90 -22.11
C ASP A 189 22.05 -23.21 -22.72
N ASN A 190 20.82 -23.60 -22.37
CA ASN A 190 20.16 -24.85 -22.78
C ASN A 190 20.98 -26.12 -22.45
N ARG A 191 21.64 -26.16 -21.29
CA ARG A 191 22.38 -27.34 -20.80
C ARG A 191 21.46 -28.33 -20.06
N GLY A 192 20.15 -28.09 -20.05
CA GLY A 192 19.14 -28.99 -19.49
C GLY A 192 19.00 -28.91 -17.97
N ARG A 193 19.26 -27.74 -17.37
CA ARG A 193 19.22 -27.52 -15.91
C ARG A 193 17.97 -26.76 -15.45
N ASP A 194 16.86 -26.95 -16.16
CA ASP A 194 15.60 -26.32 -15.77
C ASP A 194 15.03 -27.04 -14.53
N GLU A 195 14.82 -26.29 -13.45
CA GLU A 195 14.34 -26.81 -12.17
C GLU A 195 13.17 -25.96 -11.65
N THR A 196 12.33 -26.55 -10.79
CA THR A 196 11.23 -25.84 -10.14
C THR A 196 11.17 -26.25 -8.68
N LEU A 197 11.19 -25.26 -7.78
CA LEU A 197 11.00 -25.43 -6.34
C LEU A 197 9.60 -24.94 -5.98
N GLU A 198 8.85 -25.78 -5.28
CA GLU A 198 7.48 -25.50 -4.87
C GLU A 198 7.45 -24.70 -3.56
N ASP A 199 6.35 -23.95 -3.34
CA ASP A 199 6.04 -23.24 -2.10
C ASP A 199 7.09 -22.21 -1.62
N VAL A 200 7.76 -21.54 -2.57
CA VAL A 200 8.78 -20.53 -2.30
C VAL A 200 8.15 -19.13 -2.10
N PHE A 201 8.50 -18.48 -0.99
CA PHE A 201 8.03 -17.13 -0.65
C PHE A 201 8.96 -16.02 -1.18
N ASN A 202 10.28 -16.17 -0.97
CA ASN A 202 11.32 -15.30 -1.53
C ASN A 202 12.61 -16.12 -1.76
N PHE A 203 13.52 -15.64 -2.60
CA PHE A 203 14.79 -16.30 -2.92
C PHE A 203 15.92 -15.33 -3.26
N VAL A 204 17.17 -15.75 -3.04
CA VAL A 204 18.40 -15.06 -3.47
C VAL A 204 19.46 -16.08 -3.90
N TRP A 205 20.42 -15.63 -4.72
CA TRP A 205 21.58 -16.43 -5.09
C TRP A 205 22.74 -16.21 -4.11
N ALA A 206 23.48 -17.28 -3.80
CA ALA A 206 24.87 -17.15 -3.38
C ALA A 206 25.78 -16.91 -4.60
N ASN A 207 27.10 -16.77 -4.41
CA ASN A 207 28.04 -16.48 -5.51
C ASN A 207 28.41 -17.72 -6.34
N ASP A 208 27.84 -18.88 -6.01
CA ASP A 208 27.89 -20.11 -6.78
C ASP A 208 26.52 -20.40 -7.44
N HIS A 209 26.15 -21.67 -7.58
CA HIS A 209 24.82 -22.08 -8.07
C HIS A 209 23.90 -22.56 -6.93
N THR A 210 24.14 -22.10 -5.70
CA THR A 210 23.26 -22.34 -4.55
C THR A 210 22.21 -21.24 -4.47
N VAL A 211 20.93 -21.63 -4.31
CA VAL A 211 19.79 -20.74 -4.11
C VAL A 211 19.37 -20.82 -2.65
N TYR A 212 19.31 -19.68 -1.98
CA TYR A 212 18.67 -19.58 -0.66
C TYR A 212 17.24 -19.11 -0.85
N TYR A 213 16.29 -19.75 -0.18
CA TYR A 213 14.87 -19.42 -0.31
C TYR A 213 14.11 -19.55 1.00
N THR A 214 13.00 -18.83 1.13
CA THR A 214 12.13 -18.88 2.30
C THR A 214 10.86 -19.68 2.06
N MET A 215 10.41 -20.39 3.09
CA MET A 215 9.12 -21.10 3.12
C MET A 215 8.29 -20.62 4.31
N ALA A 216 6.96 -20.67 4.13
CA ALA A 216 5.99 -20.26 5.13
C ALA A 216 5.42 -21.45 5.92
N ASP A 217 5.03 -21.20 7.17
CA ASP A 217 4.26 -22.15 7.96
C ASP A 217 2.78 -22.23 7.51
N THR A 218 1.99 -23.04 8.20
CA THR A 218 0.57 -23.25 7.90
C THR A 218 -0.30 -22.00 8.07
N GLN A 219 0.20 -20.96 8.75
CA GLN A 219 -0.45 -19.66 8.89
C GLN A 219 0.05 -18.64 7.86
N LEU A 220 0.80 -19.09 6.85
CA LEU A 220 1.39 -18.28 5.78
C LEU A 220 2.44 -17.29 6.28
N ARG A 221 3.09 -17.59 7.41
CA ARG A 221 4.21 -16.81 7.92
C ARG A 221 5.53 -17.39 7.42
N PRO A 222 6.29 -16.71 6.54
CA PRO A 222 7.65 -17.11 6.19
C PRO A 222 8.51 -17.19 7.46
N CYS A 223 9.01 -18.38 7.77
CA CYS A 223 9.74 -18.65 9.01
C CYS A 223 10.95 -19.56 8.81
N GLN A 224 11.10 -20.20 7.66
CA GLN A 224 12.21 -21.11 7.37
C GLN A 224 13.04 -20.58 6.20
N VAL A 225 14.35 -20.80 6.25
CA VAL A 225 15.31 -20.55 5.17
C VAL A 225 15.96 -21.87 4.78
N PHE A 226 15.89 -22.21 3.50
CA PHE A 226 16.53 -23.39 2.91
C PHE A 226 17.64 -22.98 1.96
N ALA A 227 18.62 -23.86 1.78
CA ALA A 227 19.63 -23.78 0.73
C ALA A 227 19.44 -24.95 -0.25
N HIS A 228 19.17 -24.59 -1.49
CA HIS A 228 19.01 -25.50 -2.62
C HIS A 228 20.26 -25.51 -3.49
N ARG A 229 20.75 -26.70 -3.83
CA ARG A 229 21.85 -26.88 -4.78
C ARG A 229 21.30 -27.30 -6.12
N LEU A 230 21.63 -26.55 -7.18
CA LEU A 230 21.20 -26.89 -8.52
C LEU A 230 21.54 -28.35 -8.88
N GLY A 231 20.55 -29.08 -9.37
CA GLY A 231 20.63 -30.48 -9.80
C GLY A 231 20.28 -31.50 -8.72
N THR A 232 19.92 -31.08 -7.50
CA THR A 232 19.40 -31.97 -6.45
C THR A 232 17.88 -31.89 -6.36
N ASP A 233 17.26 -32.91 -5.74
CA ASP A 233 15.83 -32.87 -5.45
C ASP A 233 15.55 -31.87 -4.31
N GLN A 234 14.42 -31.16 -4.36
CA GLN A 234 14.05 -30.18 -3.32
C GLN A 234 13.95 -30.82 -1.93
N THR A 235 13.63 -32.11 -1.84
CA THR A 235 13.60 -32.85 -0.55
C THR A 235 14.98 -33.04 0.09
N GLU A 236 16.05 -32.82 -0.67
CA GLU A 236 17.43 -32.83 -0.18
C GLU A 236 17.90 -31.43 0.28
N ASP A 237 17.07 -30.41 0.14
CA ASP A 237 17.42 -29.03 0.50
C ASP A 237 17.67 -28.88 1.99
N ARG A 238 18.67 -28.06 2.31
CA ARG A 238 19.20 -27.98 3.66
C ARG A 238 18.54 -26.83 4.42
N LEU A 239 17.91 -27.11 5.55
CA LEU A 239 17.43 -26.07 6.46
C LEU A 239 18.62 -25.29 7.04
N VAL A 240 18.64 -23.98 6.80
CA VAL A 240 19.69 -23.04 7.24
C VAL A 240 19.28 -22.31 8.50
N TYR A 241 18.01 -21.90 8.58
CA TYR A 241 17.48 -21.15 9.71
C TYR A 241 15.96 -21.38 9.84
N GLU A 242 15.49 -21.41 11.08
CA GLU A 242 14.07 -21.47 11.41
C GLU A 242 13.77 -20.48 12.55
N GLU A 243 12.75 -19.66 12.36
CA GLU A 243 12.25 -18.72 13.36
C GLU A 243 11.12 -19.35 14.18
N SER A 244 11.41 -19.47 15.47
CA SER A 244 10.52 -20.05 16.48
C SER A 244 9.55 -19.04 17.10
N ASP A 245 9.86 -17.75 17.04
CA ASP A 245 8.95 -16.68 17.45
C ASP A 245 7.84 -16.52 16.39
N GLY A 246 6.64 -16.97 16.72
CA GLY A 246 5.45 -16.89 15.86
C GLY A 246 5.02 -15.47 15.47
N THR A 247 5.63 -14.43 16.05
CA THR A 247 5.37 -13.02 15.70
C THR A 247 6.33 -12.43 14.68
N ALA A 248 7.41 -13.16 14.33
CA ALA A 248 8.44 -12.69 13.43
C ALA A 248 8.33 -13.33 12.04
N PHE A 249 8.50 -12.50 11.02
CA PHE A 249 8.65 -12.90 9.63
C PHE A 249 10.13 -12.98 9.26
N VAL A 250 10.48 -14.02 8.51
CA VAL A 250 11.83 -14.20 7.97
C VAL A 250 11.85 -13.81 6.51
N ASP A 251 12.73 -12.89 6.17
CA ASP A 251 13.04 -12.51 4.79
C ASP A 251 14.53 -12.70 4.49
N ILE A 252 14.89 -12.75 3.20
CA ILE A 252 16.28 -12.87 2.76
C ILE A 252 16.62 -11.88 1.64
N THR A 253 17.80 -11.28 1.75
CA THR A 253 18.35 -10.33 0.77
C THR A 253 19.83 -10.55 0.57
N SER A 254 20.36 -10.18 -0.60
CA SER A 254 21.81 -10.13 -0.82
C SER A 254 22.30 -8.72 -0.49
N THR A 255 23.42 -8.63 0.22
CA THR A 255 24.15 -7.38 0.38
C THR A 255 24.57 -6.82 -0.98
N LYS A 256 24.70 -5.50 -1.08
CA LYS A 256 24.87 -4.84 -2.37
C LYS A 256 26.17 -5.22 -3.08
N ASP A 257 27.23 -5.47 -2.31
CA ASP A 257 28.52 -5.95 -2.81
C ASP A 257 28.56 -7.47 -3.04
N SER A 258 27.42 -8.16 -2.85
CA SER A 258 27.21 -9.60 -3.05
C SER A 258 28.06 -10.50 -2.15
N LYS A 259 28.68 -9.97 -1.09
CA LYS A 259 29.51 -10.80 -0.19
C LYS A 259 28.69 -11.64 0.77
N TYR A 260 27.59 -11.10 1.28
CA TYR A 260 26.72 -11.78 2.24
C TYR A 260 25.27 -11.88 1.78
N ILE A 261 24.60 -12.95 2.19
CA ILE A 261 23.13 -13.05 2.25
C ILE A 261 22.71 -12.73 3.68
N THR A 262 21.76 -11.82 3.85
CA THR A 262 21.17 -11.48 5.15
C THR A 262 19.88 -12.28 5.34
N ILE A 263 19.74 -12.93 6.50
CA ILE A 263 18.52 -13.55 6.99
C ILE A 263 17.91 -12.58 8.00
N ASN A 264 16.79 -11.96 7.61
CA ASN A 264 16.17 -10.85 8.31
C ASN A 264 14.93 -11.35 9.07
N SER A 265 15.06 -11.59 10.38
CA SER A 265 13.92 -11.99 11.21
C SER A 265 13.31 -10.79 11.94
N ASN A 266 12.15 -10.33 11.47
CA ASN A 266 11.54 -9.06 11.87
C ASN A 266 10.12 -9.26 12.42
N SER A 267 9.84 -8.70 13.59
CA SER A 267 8.47 -8.50 14.10
C SER A 267 8.11 -7.01 14.07
N LEU A 268 6.87 -6.64 14.38
CA LEU A 268 6.45 -5.23 14.50
C LEU A 268 7.19 -4.45 15.61
N SER A 269 7.98 -5.12 16.45
CA SER A 269 8.64 -4.51 17.61
C SER A 269 10.15 -4.72 17.67
N SER A 270 10.74 -5.53 16.79
CA SER A 270 12.17 -5.84 16.85
C SER A 270 12.69 -6.53 15.60
N SER A 271 13.99 -6.38 15.34
CA SER A 271 14.73 -7.11 14.31
C SER A 271 15.80 -8.02 14.90
N GLU A 272 16.12 -9.10 14.19
CA GLU A 272 17.32 -9.91 14.41
C GLU A 272 17.86 -10.41 13.08
N ILE A 273 19.09 -10.02 12.75
CA ILE A 273 19.69 -10.26 11.44
C ILE A 273 20.87 -11.21 11.59
N ARG A 274 20.89 -12.23 10.74
CA ARG A 274 22.04 -13.13 10.56
C ARG A 274 22.58 -13.02 9.15
N VAL A 275 23.83 -13.38 8.96
CA VAL A 275 24.49 -13.36 7.66
C VAL A 275 25.08 -14.71 7.30
N VAL A 276 24.99 -15.06 6.02
CA VAL A 276 25.71 -16.17 5.40
C VAL A 276 26.69 -15.58 4.41
N ASP A 277 27.96 -15.99 4.46
CA ASP A 277 28.95 -15.59 3.46
C ASP A 277 28.61 -16.27 2.13
N ALA A 278 28.20 -15.47 1.14
CA ALA A 278 27.77 -15.93 -0.16
C ALA A 278 28.94 -16.42 -1.03
N THR A 279 30.19 -16.15 -0.64
CA THR A 279 31.40 -16.57 -1.37
C THR A 279 31.84 -17.99 -1.03
N ILE A 280 31.33 -18.56 0.06
CA ILE A 280 31.71 -19.89 0.54
C ILE A 280 30.75 -20.93 -0.04
N VAL A 281 31.30 -21.85 -0.85
CA VAL A 281 30.55 -23.01 -1.34
C VAL A 281 30.46 -24.05 -0.22
N PRO A 282 29.26 -24.40 0.27
CA PRO A 282 29.13 -25.35 1.36
C PRO A 282 29.49 -26.76 0.89
N GLU A 283 30.38 -27.45 1.62
CA GLU A 283 30.55 -28.89 1.42
C GLU A 283 29.28 -29.64 1.85
N ALA A 284 28.99 -30.77 1.20
CA ALA A 284 27.72 -31.49 1.32
C ALA A 284 27.32 -31.84 2.78
N ASN A 285 28.29 -31.98 3.69
CA ASN A 285 28.08 -32.37 5.09
C ASN A 285 28.41 -31.27 6.12
N THR A 286 28.71 -30.05 5.68
CA THR A 286 29.10 -28.96 6.60
C THR A 286 27.86 -28.22 7.08
N LEU A 287 27.59 -28.18 8.38
CA LEU A 287 26.49 -27.40 8.97
C LEU A 287 26.54 -25.94 8.49
N LEU A 288 25.43 -25.48 7.93
CA LEU A 288 25.25 -24.09 7.49
C LEU A 288 24.78 -23.27 8.69
N THR A 289 25.73 -22.73 9.46
CA THR A 289 25.39 -21.89 10.61
C THR A 289 25.54 -20.42 10.24
N PRO A 290 24.43 -19.67 10.08
CA PRO A 290 24.50 -18.25 9.79
C PRO A 290 25.03 -17.46 11.01
N THR A 291 25.82 -16.42 10.75
CA THR A 291 26.47 -15.60 11.78
C THR A 291 25.51 -14.52 12.27
N LEU A 292 25.29 -14.42 13.57
CA LEU A 292 24.44 -13.39 14.18
C LEU A 292 25.15 -12.03 14.21
N ILE A 293 24.46 -10.97 13.79
CA ILE A 293 24.97 -9.60 13.89
C ILE A 293 24.83 -9.07 15.32
N GLU A 294 23.60 -9.03 15.84
CA GLU A 294 23.28 -8.59 17.20
C GLU A 294 22.01 -9.32 17.70
N PRO A 295 21.94 -9.80 18.96
CA PRO A 295 20.74 -10.44 19.48
C PRO A 295 19.50 -9.55 19.44
N ARG A 296 18.32 -10.16 19.26
CA ARG A 296 17.02 -9.46 19.30
C ARG A 296 16.86 -8.68 20.60
N GLN A 297 16.43 -7.42 20.49
CA GLN A 297 16.00 -6.61 21.62
C GLN A 297 14.63 -5.97 21.30
N HIS A 298 13.69 -6.06 22.24
CA HIS A 298 12.39 -5.40 22.11
C HIS A 298 12.55 -3.88 21.95
N GLY A 299 11.83 -3.32 20.98
CA GLY A 299 11.88 -1.90 20.60
C GLY A 299 13.05 -1.52 19.69
N VAL A 300 13.97 -2.46 19.40
CA VAL A 300 15.14 -2.20 18.56
C VAL A 300 14.97 -2.84 17.19
N GLU A 301 14.94 -2.00 16.18
CA GLU A 301 14.92 -2.35 14.76
C GLU A 301 16.30 -2.07 14.17
N TYR A 302 16.79 -2.99 13.36
CA TYR A 302 18.02 -2.79 12.62
C TYR A 302 18.07 -3.62 11.34
N TYR A 303 18.68 -3.05 10.30
CA TYR A 303 18.85 -3.63 8.98
C TYR A 303 20.30 -3.50 8.56
N VAL A 304 20.81 -4.49 7.84
CA VAL A 304 22.25 -4.64 7.60
C VAL A 304 22.51 -4.71 6.10
N ASP A 305 23.49 -3.94 5.65
CA ASP A 305 24.15 -4.12 4.36
C ASP A 305 25.67 -4.16 4.60
N HIS A 306 26.44 -4.55 3.59
CA HIS A 306 27.88 -4.73 3.70
C HIS A 306 28.62 -3.94 2.63
N HIS A 307 29.76 -3.37 3.02
CA HIS A 307 30.70 -2.79 2.09
C HIS A 307 32.14 -2.88 2.64
N HIS A 308 33.02 -3.48 1.84
CA HIS A 308 34.44 -3.71 2.14
C HIS A 308 34.71 -4.65 3.33
N ASP A 309 35.06 -4.09 4.48
CA ASP A 309 35.41 -4.80 5.72
C ASP A 309 34.43 -4.45 6.85
N SER A 310 33.28 -3.89 6.49
CA SER A 310 32.34 -3.31 7.44
C SER A 310 30.90 -3.61 7.06
N PHE A 311 30.09 -3.94 8.08
CA PHE A 311 28.65 -3.84 7.98
C PHE A 311 28.20 -2.41 8.23
N TYR A 312 27.26 -1.94 7.43
CA TYR A 312 26.51 -0.70 7.62
C TYR A 312 25.13 -1.07 8.13
N ILE A 313 24.72 -0.47 9.24
CA ILE A 313 23.55 -0.87 9.99
C ILE A 313 22.63 0.34 10.16
N LEU A 314 21.46 0.29 9.53
CA LEU A 314 20.38 1.24 9.74
C LEU A 314 19.64 0.81 11.00
N THR A 315 19.61 1.63 12.06
CA THR A 315 19.02 1.22 13.35
C THR A 315 18.37 2.36 14.11
N ASN A 316 17.36 2.04 14.92
CA ASN A 316 16.76 2.95 15.89
C ASN A 316 17.37 2.83 17.31
N ALA A 317 18.46 2.07 17.47
CA ALA A 317 19.13 1.85 18.74
C ALA A 317 19.57 3.15 19.42
N ASP A 318 19.75 3.08 20.75
CA ASP A 318 20.22 4.18 21.60
C ASP A 318 19.29 5.42 21.60
N GLY A 319 17.98 5.19 21.41
CA GLY A 319 16.98 6.26 21.39
C GLY A 319 16.89 7.02 20.07
N ALA A 320 17.53 6.54 19.00
CA ALA A 320 17.45 7.14 17.67
C ALA A 320 16.14 6.73 16.97
N THR A 321 14.98 7.14 17.49
CA THR A 321 13.66 6.69 17.00
C THR A 321 13.39 6.97 15.52
N ASN A 322 14.05 7.99 14.95
CA ASN A 322 14.02 8.32 13.52
C ASN A 322 15.18 7.70 12.70
N PHE A 323 15.79 6.67 13.26
CA PHE A 323 16.91 5.90 12.75
C PHE A 323 18.21 6.70 12.59
N LYS A 324 19.32 5.96 12.66
CA LYS A 324 20.68 6.41 12.35
C LYS A 324 21.37 5.32 11.55
N LEU A 325 22.38 5.70 10.78
CA LEU A 325 23.29 4.76 10.13
C LEU A 325 24.55 4.63 10.98
N VAL A 326 24.87 3.40 11.39
CA VAL A 326 26.12 3.06 12.06
C VAL A 326 26.94 2.10 11.18
N LYS A 327 28.22 1.94 11.49
CA LYS A 327 29.07 0.90 10.90
C LYS A 327 29.82 0.12 11.95
N THR A 328 30.14 -1.13 11.64
CA THR A 328 30.92 -2.03 12.49
C THR A 328 31.81 -2.94 11.64
N PRO A 329 33.01 -3.33 12.09
CA PRO A 329 33.83 -4.29 11.35
C PRO A 329 33.08 -5.62 11.16
N ASP A 330 33.26 -6.26 10.01
CA ASP A 330 32.63 -7.55 9.68
C ASP A 330 33.13 -8.71 10.57
N ALA A 331 34.35 -8.59 11.11
CA ALA A 331 34.91 -9.51 12.11
C ALA A 331 34.47 -9.22 13.56
N ALA A 332 33.74 -8.14 13.82
CA ALA A 332 33.30 -7.73 15.16
C ALA A 332 31.93 -7.01 15.08
N THR A 333 30.86 -7.80 14.93
CA THR A 333 29.53 -7.31 14.55
C THR A 333 28.69 -6.75 15.69
N GLY A 334 29.01 -7.12 16.94
CA GLY A 334 28.20 -6.78 18.11
C GLY A 334 28.10 -5.28 18.38
N ARG A 335 26.99 -4.87 18.99
CA ARG A 335 26.61 -3.45 19.20
C ARG A 335 27.65 -2.59 19.91
N ALA A 336 28.53 -3.19 20.72
CA ALA A 336 29.65 -2.50 21.36
C ALA A 336 30.65 -1.88 20.37
N HIS A 337 30.67 -2.34 19.13
CA HIS A 337 31.57 -1.89 18.07
C HIS A 337 30.92 -0.90 17.09
N TRP A 338 29.61 -0.65 17.23
CA TRP A 338 28.86 0.21 16.33
C TRP A 338 29.30 1.67 16.47
N LYS A 339 29.68 2.29 15.36
CA LYS A 339 30.07 3.70 15.28
C LYS A 339 29.15 4.47 14.35
N ASN A 340 28.64 5.61 14.79
CA ASN A 340 27.78 6.46 13.97
C ASN A 340 28.50 6.88 12.69
N VAL A 341 27.81 6.73 11.56
CA VAL A 341 28.20 7.26 10.25
C VAL A 341 27.32 8.47 9.94
N ILE A 342 26.00 8.30 10.03
CA ILE A 342 25.03 9.35 9.72
C ILE A 342 23.97 9.39 10.82
N THR A 343 23.73 10.58 11.35
CA THR A 343 22.63 10.90 12.26
C THR A 343 21.82 12.02 11.65
N VAL A 344 20.51 12.01 11.88
CA VAL A 344 19.59 13.01 11.32
C VAL A 344 19.00 13.91 12.40
N ALA A 345 18.48 15.07 11.99
CA ALA A 345 17.79 15.98 12.91
C ALA A 345 16.47 15.36 13.44
N PRO A 346 15.91 15.84 14.56
CA PRO A 346 14.62 15.35 15.06
C PRO A 346 13.45 15.49 14.06
N THR A 347 13.53 16.45 13.13
CA THR A 347 12.52 16.65 12.06
C THR A 347 12.74 15.77 10.84
N GLU A 348 13.80 14.97 10.85
CA GLU A 348 14.19 14.08 9.76
C GLU A 348 14.06 12.63 10.20
N LYS A 349 13.78 11.75 9.24
CA LYS A 349 13.73 10.29 9.43
C LYS A 349 14.45 9.61 8.28
N ILE A 350 15.30 8.63 8.60
CA ILE A 350 15.87 7.72 7.61
C ILE A 350 14.87 6.58 7.39
N GLU A 351 14.50 6.35 6.14
CA GLU A 351 13.59 5.27 5.74
C GLU A 351 14.34 4.11 5.09
N ASP A 352 15.37 4.41 4.29
CA ASP A 352 16.15 3.39 3.58
C ASP A 352 17.56 3.89 3.23
N VAL A 353 18.47 2.97 2.94
CA VAL A 353 19.87 3.24 2.57
C VAL A 353 20.28 2.36 1.39
N ASP A 354 20.93 2.96 0.38
CA ASP A 354 21.51 2.26 -0.77
C ASP A 354 23.01 2.52 -0.82
N LEU A 355 23.81 1.45 -0.80
CA LEU A 355 25.26 1.51 -0.79
C LEU A 355 25.83 1.47 -2.21
N PHE A 356 26.89 2.25 -2.45
CA PHE A 356 27.68 2.23 -3.67
C PHE A 356 29.16 2.20 -3.28
N GLN A 357 30.04 1.83 -4.22
CA GLN A 357 31.47 1.72 -3.93
C GLN A 357 32.08 3.00 -3.31
N ASN A 358 31.60 4.18 -3.74
CA ASN A 358 32.13 5.46 -3.28
C ASN A 358 31.11 6.34 -2.55
N HIS A 359 29.85 5.93 -2.45
CA HIS A 359 28.77 6.76 -1.90
C HIS A 359 27.78 5.93 -1.08
N ILE A 360 27.12 6.59 -0.13
CA ILE A 360 25.92 6.09 0.55
C ILE A 360 24.78 7.03 0.20
N VAL A 361 23.66 6.48 -0.26
CA VAL A 361 22.45 7.24 -0.53
C VAL A 361 21.43 6.91 0.54
N ILE A 362 20.87 7.93 1.17
CA ILE A 362 19.81 7.80 2.17
C ILE A 362 18.51 8.31 1.56
N TYR A 363 17.47 7.49 1.66
CA TYR A 363 16.10 7.90 1.43
C TYR A 363 15.43 8.17 2.77
N GLY A 364 14.66 9.23 2.84
CA GLY A 364 14.00 9.59 4.08
C GLY A 364 13.03 10.73 3.93
N ARG A 365 12.71 11.35 5.06
CA ARG A 365 11.82 12.49 5.13
C ARG A 365 12.40 13.62 5.95
N ARG A 366 11.95 14.83 5.64
CA ARG A 366 12.15 16.06 6.41
C ARG A 366 10.83 16.80 6.47
N ASP A 367 10.31 17.04 7.68
CA ASP A 367 9.01 17.69 7.90
C ASP A 367 7.85 17.02 7.12
N GLY A 368 7.89 15.69 7.01
CA GLY A 368 6.91 14.87 6.28
C GLY A 368 7.07 14.84 4.76
N LEU A 369 7.98 15.62 4.18
CA LEU A 369 8.29 15.62 2.74
C LEU A 369 9.48 14.70 2.42
N PRO A 370 9.54 14.12 1.20
CA PRO A 370 10.63 13.24 0.81
C PRO A 370 11.98 13.97 0.78
N MET A 371 13.03 13.23 1.10
CA MET A 371 14.42 13.68 1.14
C MET A 371 15.32 12.57 0.58
N ILE A 372 16.30 12.96 -0.23
CA ILE A 372 17.45 12.11 -0.53
C ILE A 372 18.71 12.81 -0.03
N LEU A 373 19.53 12.12 0.75
CA LEU A 373 20.89 12.56 1.09
C LEU A 373 21.90 11.67 0.37
N CYS A 374 22.99 12.26 -0.08
CA CYS A 374 24.13 11.53 -0.65
C CYS A 374 25.36 11.83 0.19
N HIS A 375 26.01 10.78 0.68
CA HIS A 375 27.21 10.83 1.51
C HIS A 375 28.38 10.24 0.73
N ASP A 376 29.44 11.01 0.56
CA ASP A 376 30.65 10.58 -0.14
C ASP A 376 31.61 9.90 0.85
N LEU A 377 31.97 8.65 0.57
CA LEU A 377 32.80 7.83 1.47
C LEU A 377 34.26 8.31 1.54
N LYS A 378 34.75 9.03 0.54
CA LYS A 378 36.14 9.54 0.49
C LYS A 378 36.27 10.86 1.24
N THR A 379 35.36 11.80 0.99
CA THR A 379 35.40 13.14 1.59
C THR A 379 34.67 13.20 2.93
N GLN A 380 33.80 12.23 3.22
CA GLN A 380 32.89 12.20 4.37
C GLN A 380 31.86 13.35 4.36
N GLU A 381 31.70 14.06 3.23
CA GLU A 381 30.68 15.08 3.05
C GLU A 381 29.32 14.44 2.80
N THR A 382 28.26 15.00 3.39
CA THR A 382 26.86 14.68 3.08
C THR A 382 26.16 15.90 2.54
N HIS A 383 25.43 15.76 1.44
CA HIS A 383 24.60 16.82 0.87
C HIS A 383 23.21 16.32 0.47
N THR A 384 22.26 17.24 0.37
CA THR A 384 20.88 16.94 -0.10
C THR A 384 20.84 16.92 -1.62
N VAL A 385 20.09 15.98 -2.19
CA VAL A 385 19.77 15.96 -3.63
C VAL A 385 18.56 16.86 -3.89
N ASP A 386 18.71 17.82 -4.79
CA ASP A 386 17.62 18.73 -5.18
C ASP A 386 16.54 17.99 -5.98
N LEU A 387 15.45 17.63 -5.30
CA LEU A 387 14.33 16.94 -5.92
C LEU A 387 13.53 17.87 -6.86
N PRO A 388 13.09 17.39 -8.03
CA PRO A 388 12.39 18.23 -9.01
C PRO A 388 10.99 18.65 -8.58
N MET A 389 10.39 17.97 -7.59
CA MET A 389 9.08 18.28 -7.04
C MET A 389 9.07 18.01 -5.52
N PRO A 390 8.59 18.95 -4.69
CA PRO A 390 8.61 18.80 -3.23
C PRO A 390 7.49 17.87 -2.71
N PHE A 391 6.28 17.94 -3.29
CA PHE A 391 5.17 17.05 -2.95
C PHE A 391 5.18 15.83 -3.84
N ALA A 392 5.88 14.80 -3.41
CA ALA A 392 6.07 13.58 -4.16
C ALA A 392 6.32 12.38 -3.25
N VAL A 393 6.32 11.20 -3.85
CA VAL A 393 6.92 9.99 -3.28
C VAL A 393 8.19 9.71 -4.07
N VAL A 394 9.27 9.44 -3.37
CA VAL A 394 10.54 9.01 -3.93
C VAL A 394 10.71 7.54 -3.62
N SER A 395 11.16 6.76 -4.60
CA SER A 395 11.49 5.36 -4.39
C SER A 395 12.84 5.03 -5.05
N PRO A 396 13.62 4.10 -4.46
CA PRO A 396 14.83 3.60 -5.09
C PRO A 396 14.54 3.07 -6.50
N GLY A 397 15.41 3.40 -7.46
CA GLY A 397 15.36 2.87 -8.81
C GLY A 397 16.11 1.54 -8.94
N SER A 398 16.25 1.06 -10.18
CA SER A 398 17.10 -0.10 -10.48
C SER A 398 18.58 0.29 -10.44
N ASN A 399 19.20 0.15 -9.27
CA ASN A 399 20.61 0.43 -9.01
C ASN A 399 21.44 -0.87 -8.92
N LEU A 400 21.51 -1.65 -9.99
CA LEU A 400 22.18 -2.97 -9.94
C LEU A 400 23.71 -2.88 -9.88
N ALA A 401 24.32 -1.86 -10.50
CA ALA A 401 25.76 -1.69 -10.52
C ALA A 401 26.26 -1.09 -9.19
N PHE A 402 27.17 -1.79 -8.51
CA PHE A 402 27.78 -1.32 -7.26
C PHE A 402 28.86 -0.24 -7.50
N ASP A 403 29.69 -0.45 -8.52
CA ASP A 403 30.70 0.53 -8.99
C ASP A 403 30.07 1.48 -10.02
N THR A 404 29.37 2.49 -9.51
CA THR A 404 28.80 3.57 -10.32
C THR A 404 28.74 4.87 -9.53
N SER A 405 28.82 6.00 -10.23
CA SER A 405 28.51 7.32 -9.69
C SER A 405 27.07 7.75 -9.97
N THR A 406 26.29 6.93 -10.69
CA THR A 406 24.91 7.27 -11.08
C THR A 406 23.91 6.57 -10.17
N LEU A 407 23.19 7.38 -9.41
CA LEU A 407 22.01 6.96 -8.67
C LEU A 407 20.78 7.05 -9.57
N ARG A 408 19.96 6.00 -9.64
CA ARG A 408 18.63 6.05 -10.24
C ARG A 408 17.56 6.01 -9.16
N PHE A 409 16.56 6.87 -9.29
CA PHE A 409 15.38 6.89 -8.43
C PHE A 409 14.12 7.15 -9.25
N SER A 410 12.98 6.69 -8.76
CA SER A 410 11.68 7.07 -9.30
C SER A 410 11.00 8.09 -8.40
N LEU A 411 10.15 8.90 -9.02
CA LEU A 411 9.37 9.91 -8.33
C LEU A 411 7.97 9.95 -8.92
N THR A 412 6.96 9.87 -8.07
CA THR A 412 5.55 10.06 -8.41
C THR A 412 4.98 11.25 -7.64
N SER A 413 4.07 12.01 -8.25
CA SER A 413 3.44 13.19 -7.62
C SER A 413 1.98 13.30 -8.01
N PRO A 414 1.16 14.16 -7.39
CA PRO A 414 -0.27 14.22 -7.68
C PRO A 414 -0.59 14.58 -9.14
N PHE A 415 0.35 15.22 -9.84
CA PHE A 415 0.15 15.76 -11.20
C PHE A 415 1.14 15.22 -12.24
N THR A 416 1.88 14.15 -11.92
CA THR A 416 2.79 13.49 -12.87
C THR A 416 2.72 11.99 -12.66
N HIS A 417 2.75 11.20 -13.73
CA HIS A 417 2.97 9.76 -13.58
C HIS A 417 4.35 9.50 -12.96
N GLU A 418 4.55 8.28 -12.47
CA GLU A 418 5.87 7.84 -12.04
C GLU A 418 6.91 8.12 -13.14
N SER A 419 7.93 8.88 -12.76
CA SER A 419 8.99 9.35 -13.62
C SER A 419 10.33 8.90 -13.05
N THR A 420 11.26 8.53 -13.92
CA THR A 420 12.59 8.03 -13.55
C THR A 420 13.62 9.10 -13.78
N PHE A 421 14.46 9.31 -12.77
CA PHE A 421 15.56 10.27 -12.79
C PHE A 421 16.87 9.55 -12.50
N GLU A 422 17.93 10.09 -13.07
CA GLU A 422 19.31 9.77 -12.72
C GLU A 422 19.92 10.97 -12.02
N TYR A 423 20.73 10.68 -11.02
CA TYR A 423 21.49 11.65 -10.26
C TYR A 423 22.96 11.27 -10.32
N ASP A 424 23.77 12.14 -10.91
CA ASP A 424 25.22 12.00 -10.86
C ASP A 424 25.70 12.41 -9.46
N MET A 425 26.17 11.44 -8.68
CA MET A 425 26.60 11.64 -7.30
C MET A 425 27.88 12.48 -7.19
N THR A 426 28.69 12.52 -8.26
CA THR A 426 29.93 13.29 -8.32
C THR A 426 29.69 14.71 -8.84
N GLU A 427 28.99 14.87 -9.96
CA GLU A 427 28.67 16.19 -10.53
C GLU A 427 27.54 16.91 -9.79
N ARG A 428 26.79 16.19 -8.94
CA ARG A 428 25.61 16.66 -8.21
C ARG A 428 24.50 17.19 -9.11
N LYS A 429 24.17 16.46 -10.18
CA LYS A 429 23.14 16.85 -11.16
C LYS A 429 22.07 15.79 -11.30
N VAL A 430 20.80 16.22 -11.17
CA VAL A 430 19.63 15.42 -11.50
C VAL A 430 19.29 15.57 -12.99
N LYS A 431 19.02 14.46 -13.66
CA LYS A 431 18.61 14.40 -15.06
C LYS A 431 17.37 13.49 -15.22
N PRO A 432 16.33 13.92 -15.95
CA PRO A 432 15.22 13.05 -16.30
C PRO A 432 15.66 11.97 -17.30
N VAL A 433 15.36 10.70 -16.99
CA VAL A 433 15.54 9.56 -17.90
C VAL A 433 14.23 9.25 -18.61
N ARG A 434 13.13 9.25 -17.85
CA ARG A 434 11.80 8.94 -18.37
C ARG A 434 10.77 9.76 -17.61
N VAL A 435 10.17 10.73 -18.27
CA VAL A 435 9.10 11.56 -17.69
C VAL A 435 7.82 11.31 -18.46
N GLN A 436 6.77 10.95 -17.73
CA GLN A 436 5.46 10.67 -18.33
C GLN A 436 4.46 11.73 -17.88
N LEU A 437 4.01 12.53 -18.85
CA LEU A 437 2.97 13.53 -18.61
C LEU A 437 1.59 12.88 -18.61
N ILE A 438 0.71 13.43 -17.79
CA ILE A 438 -0.69 13.02 -17.75
C ILE A 438 -1.39 13.57 -18.97
N ARG A 439 -1.92 12.68 -19.82
CA ARG A 439 -2.62 13.08 -21.04
C ARG A 439 -3.94 13.79 -20.69
N ARG A 440 -4.27 14.81 -21.49
CA ARG A 440 -5.53 15.58 -21.37
C ARG A 440 -5.77 16.13 -19.96
N PHE A 441 -4.70 16.52 -19.28
CA PHE A 441 -4.75 17.16 -17.98
C PHE A 441 -3.90 18.43 -18.00
N ASP A 442 -4.50 19.55 -17.63
CA ASP A 442 -3.80 20.83 -17.52
C ASP A 442 -3.37 21.02 -16.06
N LYS A 443 -2.17 20.54 -15.74
CA LYS A 443 -1.63 20.59 -14.37
C LYS A 443 -1.50 22.01 -13.84
N GLU A 444 -1.37 23.02 -14.70
CA GLU A 444 -1.17 24.41 -14.29
C GLU A 444 -2.40 25.02 -13.61
N LYS A 445 -3.58 24.40 -13.74
CA LYS A 445 -4.81 24.79 -13.03
C LYS A 445 -4.85 24.32 -11.57
N TYR A 446 -3.97 23.41 -11.18
CA TYR A 446 -4.01 22.74 -9.90
C TYR A 446 -2.77 23.06 -9.07
N THR A 447 -2.88 22.86 -7.76
CA THR A 447 -1.78 23.05 -6.81
C THR A 447 -1.86 22.00 -5.72
N CYS A 448 -0.71 21.73 -5.12
CA CYS A 448 -0.56 20.91 -3.93
C CYS A 448 0.04 21.80 -2.84
N THR A 449 -0.60 21.88 -1.68
CA THR A 449 -0.17 22.69 -0.54
C THR A 449 -0.27 21.90 0.76
N GLN A 450 0.42 22.33 1.80
CA GLN A 450 0.30 21.74 3.13
C GLN A 450 -0.21 22.80 4.11
N ILE A 451 -1.19 22.42 4.93
CA ILE A 451 -1.66 23.21 6.07
C ILE A 451 -1.43 22.42 7.36
N HIS A 452 -1.55 23.09 8.50
CA HIS A 452 -1.43 22.48 9.81
C HIS A 452 -2.72 22.65 10.61
N VAL A 453 -3.23 21.57 11.16
CA VAL A 453 -4.47 21.53 11.94
C VAL A 453 -4.15 21.15 13.39
N ARG A 454 -4.75 21.85 14.36
CA ARG A 454 -4.63 21.47 15.77
C ARG A 454 -5.55 20.29 16.07
N SER A 455 -4.97 19.21 16.59
CA SER A 455 -5.72 18.08 17.13
C SER A 455 -6.40 18.43 18.46
N HIS A 456 -7.24 17.51 18.93
CA HIS A 456 -7.89 17.52 20.23
C HIS A 456 -6.94 17.71 21.44
N ASP A 457 -5.65 17.37 21.30
CA ASP A 457 -4.60 17.51 22.30
C ASP A 457 -3.54 18.56 21.90
N ASN A 458 -3.89 19.48 21.00
CA ASN A 458 -3.05 20.58 20.48
C ASN A 458 -1.85 20.16 19.61
N LYS A 459 -1.62 18.86 19.38
CA LYS A 459 -0.63 18.41 18.39
C LYS A 459 -0.97 18.96 17.00
N SER A 460 0.06 19.28 16.23
CA SER A 460 -0.08 19.90 14.91
C SER A 460 -0.08 18.80 13.84
N ILE A 461 -1.25 18.52 13.27
CA ILE A 461 -1.46 17.52 12.22
C ILE A 461 -1.17 18.18 10.87
N PRO A 462 -0.19 17.69 10.08
CA PRO A 462 -0.03 18.12 8.70
C PRO A 462 -1.22 17.64 7.87
N VAL A 463 -1.68 18.45 6.93
CA VAL A 463 -2.70 18.07 5.96
C VAL A 463 -2.29 18.54 4.57
N THR A 464 -2.10 17.61 3.64
CA THR A 464 -1.79 17.94 2.25
C THR A 464 -3.07 18.12 1.46
N LEU A 465 -3.24 19.28 0.81
CA LEU A 465 -4.40 19.63 0.00
C LEU A 465 -4.03 19.67 -1.48
N ILE A 466 -4.78 18.91 -2.29
CA ILE A 466 -4.67 18.89 -3.75
C ILE A 466 -5.95 19.48 -4.32
N HIS A 467 -5.85 20.63 -4.99
CA HIS A 467 -7.02 21.38 -5.43
C HIS A 467 -6.74 22.32 -6.61
N GLN A 468 -7.78 22.94 -7.16
CA GLN A 468 -7.65 24.01 -8.16
C GLN A 468 -7.08 25.29 -7.52
N LYS A 469 -6.16 26.00 -8.20
CA LYS A 469 -5.46 27.18 -7.64
C LYS A 469 -6.39 28.28 -7.12
N ASN A 470 -7.54 28.50 -7.76
CA ASN A 470 -8.49 29.58 -7.41
C ASN A 470 -9.65 29.08 -6.51
N LEU A 471 -9.38 28.12 -5.63
CA LEU A 471 -10.37 27.58 -4.69
C LEU A 471 -10.91 28.68 -3.77
N GLN A 472 -12.23 28.72 -3.58
CA GLN A 472 -12.89 29.68 -2.68
C GLN A 472 -13.32 28.99 -1.40
N MET A 473 -12.99 29.56 -0.23
CA MET A 473 -13.44 29.06 1.08
C MET A 473 -14.87 29.52 1.37
N ASN A 474 -15.86 28.90 0.71
CA ASN A 474 -17.28 29.26 0.78
C ASN A 474 -18.20 28.16 1.36
N GLY A 475 -17.62 27.08 1.88
CA GLY A 475 -18.31 25.94 2.50
C GLY A 475 -18.95 24.97 1.51
N ARG A 476 -18.79 25.18 0.21
CA ARG A 476 -19.48 24.42 -0.85
C ARG A 476 -18.56 23.50 -1.65
N ASN A 477 -17.26 23.49 -1.38
CA ASN A 477 -16.34 22.62 -2.13
C ASN A 477 -16.55 21.17 -1.68
N PRO A 478 -16.77 20.23 -2.60
CA PRO A 478 -16.78 18.82 -2.25
C PRO A 478 -15.35 18.38 -1.88
N VAL A 479 -15.22 17.64 -0.80
CA VAL A 479 -13.91 17.20 -0.27
C VAL A 479 -13.89 15.69 -0.19
N LEU A 480 -12.79 15.09 -0.64
CA LEU A 480 -12.44 13.71 -0.35
C LEU A 480 -11.26 13.71 0.63
N MET A 481 -11.54 13.39 1.90
CA MET A 481 -10.51 13.12 2.90
C MET A 481 -9.98 11.69 2.79
N ARG A 482 -8.67 11.52 2.91
CA ARG A 482 -7.99 10.21 2.86
C ARG A 482 -6.94 10.13 3.96
N SER A 483 -6.83 8.95 4.56
CA SER A 483 -5.79 8.63 5.53
C SER A 483 -5.68 7.13 5.71
N TYR A 484 -4.58 6.68 6.29
CA TYR A 484 -4.34 5.29 6.68
C TYR A 484 -4.22 5.16 8.20
N GLY A 485 -3.20 5.79 8.81
CA GLY A 485 -3.10 5.96 10.26
C GLY A 485 -2.81 4.69 11.05
N ALA A 486 -2.03 3.74 10.52
CA ALA A 486 -1.61 2.50 11.20
C ALA A 486 -0.26 1.99 10.68
N TYR A 487 0.43 1.17 11.47
CA TYR A 487 1.74 0.53 11.18
C TYR A 487 2.87 1.51 10.81
N GLY A 488 2.71 2.79 11.09
CA GLY A 488 3.66 3.83 10.67
C GLY A 488 3.64 4.12 9.17
N ILE A 489 2.65 3.62 8.41
CA ILE A 489 2.52 3.89 6.98
C ILE A 489 2.08 5.33 6.74
N THR A 490 2.78 6.03 5.85
CA THR A 490 2.52 7.42 5.47
C THR A 490 1.41 7.55 4.43
N THR A 491 0.59 8.60 4.53
CA THR A 491 -0.44 8.92 3.53
C THR A 491 0.10 9.88 2.48
N ASP A 492 0.78 9.36 1.45
CA ASP A 492 1.55 10.22 0.55
C ASP A 492 0.79 10.91 -0.60
N PRO A 493 1.28 12.09 -1.07
CA PRO A 493 0.75 12.81 -2.23
C PRO A 493 1.25 12.20 -3.56
N GLU A 494 0.78 11.00 -3.88
CA GLU A 494 1.13 10.31 -5.13
C GLU A 494 0.09 10.48 -6.25
N PHE A 495 0.45 10.06 -7.47
CA PHE A 495 -0.49 9.95 -8.58
C PHE A 495 -1.59 8.93 -8.31
N ARG A 496 -2.86 9.35 -8.43
CA ARG A 496 -4.03 8.45 -8.31
C ARG A 496 -5.10 8.78 -9.34
N LEU A 497 -5.50 7.78 -10.11
CA LEU A 497 -6.45 7.96 -11.23
C LEU A 497 -7.81 8.47 -10.75
N GLU A 498 -8.27 8.02 -9.59
CA GLU A 498 -9.53 8.44 -8.99
C GLU A 498 -9.59 9.93 -8.63
N HIS A 499 -8.44 10.60 -8.44
CA HIS A 499 -8.42 12.01 -8.09
C HIS A 499 -8.85 12.89 -9.27
N PHE A 500 -8.53 12.52 -10.51
CA PHE A 500 -8.72 13.43 -11.65
C PHE A 500 -10.18 13.74 -11.98
N PRO A 501 -11.10 12.76 -12.08
CA PRO A 501 -12.52 13.07 -12.28
C PRO A 501 -13.10 13.92 -11.16
N LEU A 502 -12.59 13.81 -9.94
CA LEU A 502 -13.01 14.61 -8.78
C LEU A 502 -12.47 16.05 -8.89
N LEU A 503 -11.16 16.20 -9.10
CA LEU A 503 -10.48 17.49 -9.25
C LEU A 503 -11.07 18.33 -10.41
N GLU A 504 -11.38 17.69 -11.55
CA GLU A 504 -12.04 18.34 -12.71
C GLU A 504 -13.49 18.73 -12.44
N ARG A 505 -14.10 18.22 -11.36
CA ARG A 505 -15.44 18.58 -10.86
C ARG A 505 -15.39 19.50 -9.62
N GLY A 506 -14.23 20.11 -9.36
CA GLY A 506 -14.05 21.09 -8.28
C GLY A 506 -13.85 20.47 -6.90
N TRP A 507 -13.58 19.16 -6.81
CA TRP A 507 -13.24 18.56 -5.53
C TRP A 507 -11.87 19.00 -5.03
N VAL A 508 -11.74 18.99 -3.72
CA VAL A 508 -10.46 19.04 -3.00
C VAL A 508 -10.13 17.65 -2.49
N ILE A 509 -8.91 17.17 -2.71
CA ILE A 509 -8.41 15.97 -2.06
C ILE A 509 -7.60 16.41 -0.85
N ALA A 510 -7.95 15.91 0.34
CA ALA A 510 -7.28 16.22 1.59
C ALA A 510 -6.64 14.95 2.17
N LEU A 511 -5.32 14.90 2.21
CA LEU A 511 -4.56 13.83 2.84
C LEU A 511 -4.30 14.22 4.29
N ALA A 512 -4.99 13.57 5.23
CA ALA A 512 -4.83 13.82 6.66
C ALA A 512 -3.74 12.92 7.23
N HIS A 513 -2.62 13.51 7.66
CA HIS A 513 -1.45 12.79 8.16
C HIS A 513 -1.59 12.49 9.66
N VAL A 514 -2.62 11.71 10.01
CA VAL A 514 -3.02 11.43 11.40
C VAL A 514 -2.01 10.52 12.12
N ARG A 515 -1.99 10.56 13.45
CA ARG A 515 -1.17 9.64 14.25
C ARG A 515 -1.45 8.17 13.93
N GLY A 516 -0.44 7.34 14.12
CA GLY A 516 -0.42 5.95 13.66
C GLY A 516 0.24 5.78 12.29
N GLY A 517 0.38 6.87 11.52
CA GLY A 517 1.36 6.97 10.42
C GLY A 517 2.74 7.42 10.94
N SER A 518 3.74 7.56 10.05
CA SER A 518 5.09 8.03 10.40
C SER A 518 5.49 9.35 9.73
N GLU A 519 4.54 10.17 9.29
CA GLU A 519 4.84 11.42 8.59
C GLU A 519 5.73 12.36 9.42
N LEU A 520 5.59 12.34 10.74
CA LEU A 520 6.40 13.12 11.68
C LEU A 520 7.34 12.24 12.54
N GLY A 521 7.73 11.06 12.02
CA GLY A 521 8.66 10.16 12.71
C GLY A 521 7.98 9.05 13.53
N ARG A 522 8.80 8.24 14.22
CA ARG A 522 8.32 7.05 14.96
C ARG A 522 7.36 7.41 16.11
N ASP A 523 7.61 8.50 16.81
CA ASP A 523 6.76 8.93 17.93
C ASP A 523 5.31 9.26 17.46
N TRP A 524 5.16 9.68 16.20
CA TRP A 524 3.85 9.89 15.58
C TRP A 524 3.07 8.59 15.37
N TYR A 525 3.79 7.49 15.10
CA TYR A 525 3.22 6.15 14.99
C TYR A 525 2.88 5.56 16.36
N GLU A 526 3.81 5.61 17.33
CA GLU A 526 3.60 5.10 18.69
C GLU A 526 2.42 5.77 19.39
N ASP A 527 2.17 7.05 19.10
CA ASP A 527 1.04 7.80 19.65
C ASP A 527 -0.30 7.56 18.91
N GLY A 528 -0.35 6.57 18.01
CA GLY A 528 -1.55 6.16 17.28
C GLY A 528 -1.66 4.64 17.11
N LYS A 529 -1.24 3.88 18.12
CA LYS A 529 -1.39 2.42 18.23
C LYS A 529 -1.72 1.99 19.66
N LEU A 530 -2.10 0.72 19.86
CA LEU A 530 -2.50 0.15 21.16
C LEU A 530 -3.55 1.04 21.87
N GLY A 531 -3.39 1.33 23.16
CA GLY A 531 -4.28 2.23 23.91
C GLY A 531 -4.33 3.67 23.38
N ASN A 532 -3.31 4.11 22.64
CA ASN A 532 -3.29 5.41 21.99
C ASN A 532 -3.99 5.41 20.62
N LYS A 533 -4.51 4.27 20.13
CA LYS A 533 -5.12 4.19 18.80
C LYS A 533 -6.29 5.17 18.63
N ILE A 534 -6.95 5.53 19.73
CA ILE A 534 -8.03 6.52 19.73
C ILE A 534 -7.61 7.87 19.10
N ASN A 535 -6.32 8.21 19.19
CA ASN A 535 -5.76 9.45 18.68
C ASN A 535 -5.87 9.56 17.16
N SER A 536 -5.68 8.46 16.40
CA SER A 536 -5.84 8.46 14.94
C SER A 536 -7.23 8.94 14.51
N PHE A 537 -8.27 8.46 15.21
CA PHE A 537 -9.65 8.83 14.93
C PHE A 537 -9.95 10.28 15.33
N LYS A 538 -9.47 10.70 16.50
CA LYS A 538 -9.65 12.08 16.97
C LYS A 538 -8.91 13.09 16.08
N ASP A 539 -7.72 12.76 15.60
CA ASP A 539 -6.99 13.56 14.63
C ASP A 539 -7.79 13.72 13.33
N PHE A 540 -8.34 12.62 12.81
CA PHE A 540 -9.15 12.64 11.60
C PHE A 540 -10.42 13.51 11.76
N ILE A 541 -11.06 13.45 12.94
CA ILE A 541 -12.18 14.30 13.30
C ILE A 541 -11.76 15.77 13.35
N SER A 542 -10.64 16.11 14.02
CA SER A 542 -10.15 17.48 14.09
C SER A 542 -9.85 18.07 12.72
N VAL A 543 -9.31 17.27 11.78
CA VAL A 543 -9.13 17.70 10.39
C VAL A 543 -10.47 17.98 9.72
N ALA A 544 -11.44 17.06 9.83
CA ALA A 544 -12.77 17.26 9.25
C ALA A 544 -13.46 18.54 9.78
N GLU A 545 -13.43 18.74 11.10
CA GLU A 545 -13.98 19.93 11.75
C GLU A 545 -13.29 21.22 11.32
N HIS A 546 -11.96 21.19 11.18
CA HIS A 546 -11.19 22.33 10.72
C HIS A 546 -11.57 22.70 9.28
N LEU A 547 -11.66 21.73 8.37
CA LEU A 547 -12.05 21.97 6.97
C LEU A 547 -13.48 22.54 6.85
N ILE A 548 -14.39 22.15 7.74
CA ILE A 548 -15.76 22.70 7.79
C ILE A 548 -15.76 24.11 8.39
N THR A 549 -15.09 24.31 9.52
CA THR A 549 -15.08 25.59 10.25
C THR A 549 -14.42 26.70 9.45
N THR A 550 -13.34 26.38 8.73
CA THR A 550 -12.65 27.32 7.82
C THR A 550 -13.42 27.60 6.52
N GLN A 551 -14.62 27.04 6.37
CA GLN A 551 -15.44 27.15 5.17
C GLN A 551 -14.73 26.58 3.92
N LEU A 552 -13.78 25.66 4.07
CA LEU A 552 -13.30 24.90 2.92
C LEU A 552 -14.40 23.98 2.39
N THR A 553 -15.16 23.35 3.29
CA THR A 553 -16.29 22.47 2.94
C THR A 553 -17.43 22.58 3.97
N SER A 554 -18.40 21.68 3.89
CA SER A 554 -19.48 21.50 4.86
C SER A 554 -19.76 20.02 5.05
N SER A 555 -20.49 19.64 6.11
CA SER A 555 -20.86 18.23 6.32
C SER A 555 -21.64 17.61 5.16
N ASN A 556 -22.36 18.42 4.38
CA ASN A 556 -23.08 17.96 3.19
C ASN A 556 -22.16 17.73 1.98
N SER A 557 -20.94 18.24 2.02
CA SER A 557 -19.95 18.21 0.93
C SER A 557 -18.68 17.41 1.27
N LEU A 558 -18.58 16.90 2.50
CA LEU A 558 -17.41 16.17 2.97
C LEU A 558 -17.61 14.65 2.83
N ALA A 559 -16.67 13.98 2.17
CA ALA A 559 -16.58 12.53 2.10
C ALA A 559 -15.19 12.04 2.51
N ALA A 560 -15.09 10.74 2.81
CA ALA A 560 -13.81 10.11 3.14
C ALA A 560 -13.63 8.74 2.47
N MET A 561 -12.38 8.35 2.27
CA MET A 561 -12.02 7.04 1.73
C MET A 561 -10.85 6.43 2.49
N GLY A 562 -11.01 5.16 2.88
CA GLY A 562 -10.01 4.37 3.61
C GLY A 562 -9.86 2.97 3.02
N THR A 563 -8.69 2.36 3.16
CA THR A 563 -8.39 0.99 2.69
C THR A 563 -7.76 0.18 3.82
N SER A 564 -8.11 -1.10 3.99
CA SER A 564 -7.52 -1.97 5.01
C SER A 564 -7.65 -1.37 6.42
N ALA A 565 -6.56 -1.13 7.15
CA ALA A 565 -6.56 -0.40 8.43
C ALA A 565 -6.99 1.08 8.30
N GLY A 566 -6.78 1.72 7.15
CA GLY A 566 -7.44 3.00 6.86
C GLY A 566 -8.97 2.86 6.73
N GLY A 567 -9.45 1.67 6.36
CA GLY A 567 -10.87 1.31 6.38
C GLY A 567 -11.44 1.20 7.80
N LEU A 568 -10.63 0.79 8.79
CA LEU A 568 -10.96 0.91 10.22
C LEU A 568 -11.15 2.39 10.60
N LEU A 569 -10.16 3.22 10.29
CA LEU A 569 -10.17 4.66 10.59
C LEU A 569 -11.41 5.36 10.01
N VAL A 570 -11.64 5.21 8.71
CA VAL A 570 -12.76 5.85 8.03
C VAL A 570 -14.10 5.20 8.40
N GLY A 571 -14.12 3.87 8.61
CA GLY A 571 -15.30 3.15 9.04
C GLY A 571 -15.83 3.62 10.39
N ALA A 572 -14.94 3.89 11.35
CA ALA A 572 -15.29 4.38 12.67
C ALA A 572 -15.98 5.75 12.64
N MET A 573 -15.73 6.58 11.61
CA MET A 573 -16.39 7.89 11.47
C MET A 573 -17.90 7.78 11.32
N ALA A 574 -18.40 6.68 10.74
CA ALA A 574 -19.83 6.44 10.59
C ALA A 574 -20.56 6.28 11.93
N GLN A 575 -19.82 6.07 13.03
CA GLN A 575 -20.31 5.89 14.39
C GLN A 575 -19.87 7.03 15.31
N MET A 576 -18.59 7.43 15.25
CA MET A 576 -18.04 8.45 16.14
C MET A 576 -18.56 9.86 15.81
N ARG A 577 -18.61 10.21 14.52
CA ARG A 577 -19.02 11.54 14.02
C ARG A 577 -19.79 11.45 12.70
N PRO A 578 -20.95 10.77 12.71
CA PRO A 578 -21.76 10.62 11.49
C PRO A 578 -22.29 11.95 10.94
N ASP A 579 -22.29 13.00 11.75
CA ASP A 579 -22.71 14.36 11.41
C ASP A 579 -21.71 15.11 10.53
N LEU A 580 -20.44 14.66 10.46
CA LEU A 580 -19.39 15.36 9.70
C LEU A 580 -19.32 14.94 8.24
N PHE A 581 -19.73 13.72 7.91
CA PHE A 581 -19.51 13.13 6.59
C PHE A 581 -20.83 12.85 5.88
N LYS A 582 -20.87 13.13 4.57
CA LYS A 582 -21.98 12.78 3.70
C LYS A 582 -21.85 11.36 3.14
N ALA A 583 -20.63 10.96 2.78
CA ALA A 583 -20.37 9.66 2.15
C ALA A 583 -18.99 9.09 2.53
N LEU A 584 -18.89 7.77 2.63
CA LEU A 584 -17.66 7.03 2.92
C LEU A 584 -17.44 5.92 1.88
N VAL A 585 -16.20 5.74 1.46
CA VAL A 585 -15.76 4.57 0.68
C VAL A 585 -14.77 3.76 1.52
N LEU A 586 -15.11 2.50 1.78
CA LEU A 586 -14.31 1.58 2.59
C LEU A 586 -13.82 0.43 1.71
N ARG A 587 -12.53 0.41 1.38
CA ARG A 587 -11.92 -0.64 0.55
C ARG A 587 -11.34 -1.74 1.44
N VAL A 588 -11.77 -2.99 1.25
CA VAL A 588 -11.30 -4.17 2.02
C VAL A 588 -11.09 -3.86 3.51
N PRO A 589 -12.11 -3.32 4.22
CA PRO A 589 -11.85 -2.55 5.44
C PRO A 589 -11.81 -3.45 6.69
N PHE A 590 -10.87 -3.16 7.60
CA PHE A 590 -10.74 -3.84 8.89
C PHE A 590 -11.80 -3.35 9.90
N VAL A 591 -13.07 -3.70 9.67
CA VAL A 591 -14.23 -3.15 10.38
C VAL A 591 -14.68 -3.96 11.60
N ASP A 592 -14.17 -5.17 11.78
CA ASP A 592 -14.45 -6.03 12.94
C ASP A 592 -13.12 -6.48 13.60
N PRO A 593 -12.35 -5.50 14.13
CA PRO A 593 -11.06 -5.79 14.74
C PRO A 593 -11.19 -6.67 15.98
N LEU A 594 -12.30 -6.55 16.73
CA LEU A 594 -12.48 -7.31 17.97
C LEU A 594 -12.65 -8.81 17.72
N SER A 595 -13.47 -9.22 16.73
CA SER A 595 -13.56 -10.64 16.37
C SER A 595 -12.22 -11.19 15.89
N SER A 596 -11.49 -10.42 15.09
CA SER A 596 -10.22 -10.87 14.53
C SER A 596 -9.16 -11.04 15.61
N MET A 597 -8.99 -10.04 16.48
CA MET A 597 -7.98 -10.05 17.54
C MET A 597 -8.32 -11.03 18.68
N LEU A 598 -9.57 -11.51 18.77
CA LEU A 598 -9.94 -12.60 19.69
C LEU A 598 -9.63 -14.00 19.14
N ASN A 599 -9.33 -14.12 17.84
CA ASN A 599 -9.05 -15.38 17.18
C ASN A 599 -7.57 -15.47 16.77
N PRO A 600 -6.72 -16.14 17.58
CA PRO A 600 -5.28 -16.25 17.32
C PRO A 600 -4.93 -17.16 16.13
N ASP A 601 -5.89 -17.92 15.60
CA ASP A 601 -5.68 -18.86 14.48
C ASP A 601 -5.87 -18.20 13.12
N LEU A 602 -6.33 -16.94 13.08
CA LEU A 602 -6.40 -16.17 11.83
C LEU A 602 -5.00 -15.73 11.40
N PRO A 603 -4.74 -15.68 10.08
CA PRO A 603 -3.54 -15.06 9.55
C PRO A 603 -3.33 -13.67 10.14
N LEU A 604 -2.08 -13.35 10.48
CA LEU A 604 -1.62 -12.07 11.05
C LEU A 604 -2.05 -11.75 12.50
N THR A 605 -3.12 -12.32 13.07
CA THR A 605 -3.65 -11.86 14.38
C THR A 605 -2.58 -11.76 15.46
N GLN A 606 -1.77 -12.82 15.64
CA GLN A 606 -0.73 -12.81 16.68
C GLN A 606 0.37 -11.79 16.41
N ILE A 607 0.68 -11.59 15.14
CA ILE A 607 1.69 -10.63 14.65
C ILE A 607 1.20 -9.19 14.86
N GLU A 608 -0.12 -8.95 14.83
CA GLU A 608 -0.73 -7.63 14.99
C GLU A 608 -1.05 -7.25 16.43
N TYR A 609 -0.86 -8.13 17.43
CA TYR A 609 -1.04 -7.76 18.83
C TYR A 609 -0.20 -6.54 19.27
N PRO A 610 1.06 -6.36 18.81
CA PRO A 610 1.80 -5.14 19.07
C PRO A 610 1.22 -3.88 18.41
N GLU A 611 0.31 -3.98 17.44
CA GLU A 611 -0.39 -2.84 16.83
C GLU A 611 -1.68 -2.50 17.58
N TRP A 612 -2.55 -3.50 17.81
CA TRP A 612 -3.91 -3.29 18.30
C TRP A 612 -4.11 -3.63 19.79
N GLY A 613 -3.29 -4.53 20.30
CA GLY A 613 -3.42 -5.17 21.62
C GLY A 613 -3.96 -6.59 21.52
N ASN A 614 -3.71 -7.41 22.55
CA ASN A 614 -4.23 -8.78 22.64
C ASN A 614 -5.47 -8.86 23.56
N PRO A 615 -6.70 -8.87 23.00
CA PRO A 615 -7.93 -8.90 23.80
C PRO A 615 -8.24 -10.28 24.40
N THR A 616 -7.52 -11.35 24.01
CA THR A 616 -7.74 -12.69 24.59
C THR A 616 -7.24 -12.75 26.03
N THR A 617 -6.12 -12.09 26.32
CA THR A 617 -5.45 -12.10 27.63
C THR A 617 -5.60 -10.79 28.39
N SER A 618 -5.85 -9.67 27.71
CA SER A 618 -5.98 -8.35 28.35
C SER A 618 -7.41 -7.80 28.26
N GLN A 619 -8.03 -7.64 29.44
CA GLN A 619 -9.33 -6.99 29.58
C GLN A 619 -9.32 -5.54 29.09
N GLU A 620 -8.19 -4.84 29.25
CA GLU A 620 -7.96 -3.46 28.84
C GLU A 620 -7.82 -3.34 27.31
N ALA A 621 -7.04 -4.23 26.69
CA ALA A 621 -6.95 -4.29 25.22
C ALA A 621 -8.31 -4.58 24.58
N TYR A 622 -9.11 -5.47 25.19
CA TYR A 622 -10.49 -5.72 24.78
C TYR A 622 -11.31 -4.42 24.78
N ASP A 623 -11.24 -3.63 25.85
CA ASP A 623 -12.01 -2.37 25.96
C ASP A 623 -11.59 -1.34 24.92
N TRP A 624 -10.28 -1.17 24.73
CA TRP A 624 -9.76 -0.23 23.75
C TRP A 624 -10.22 -0.59 22.34
N ILE A 625 -10.04 -1.84 21.92
CA ILE A 625 -10.45 -2.31 20.59
C ILE A 625 -11.97 -2.15 20.42
N ARG A 626 -12.75 -2.57 21.43
CA ARG A 626 -14.22 -2.45 21.42
C ARG A 626 -14.69 -1.00 21.30
N GLN A 627 -13.96 -0.04 21.87
CA GLN A 627 -14.32 1.38 21.85
C GLN A 627 -14.40 1.95 20.44
N TYR A 628 -13.52 1.52 19.54
CA TYR A 628 -13.45 2.06 18.17
C TYR A 628 -13.89 1.10 17.07
N ALA A 629 -14.09 -0.19 17.37
CA ALA A 629 -14.51 -1.21 16.40
C ALA A 629 -15.80 -0.82 15.62
N PRO A 630 -15.74 -0.60 14.29
CA PRO A 630 -16.90 -0.14 13.52
C PRO A 630 -18.10 -1.08 13.61
N TYR A 631 -17.88 -2.39 13.49
CA TYR A 631 -18.94 -3.41 13.56
C TYR A 631 -19.69 -3.41 14.89
N ASP A 632 -18.96 -3.26 15.99
CA ASP A 632 -19.56 -3.34 17.32
C ASP A 632 -20.23 -2.03 17.76
N ASN A 633 -19.88 -0.90 17.14
CA ASN A 633 -20.41 0.41 17.49
C ASN A 633 -21.55 0.89 16.59
N ILE A 634 -22.05 0.06 15.67
CA ILE A 634 -23.21 0.41 14.83
C ILE A 634 -24.43 0.62 15.73
N THR A 635 -25.06 1.79 15.59
CA THR A 635 -26.33 2.14 16.26
C THR A 635 -27.39 2.51 15.22
N SER A 636 -28.61 2.84 15.66
CA SER A 636 -29.70 3.32 14.81
C SER A 636 -29.60 4.82 14.46
N GLN A 637 -28.52 5.50 14.85
CA GLN A 637 -28.32 6.93 14.54
C GLN A 637 -28.13 7.15 13.03
N PRO A 638 -28.58 8.30 12.47
CA PRO A 638 -28.29 8.65 11.09
C PRO A 638 -26.80 8.52 10.78
N SER A 639 -26.47 8.00 9.62
CA SER A 639 -25.09 7.67 9.24
C SER A 639 -24.85 8.01 7.76
N PRO A 640 -23.62 8.39 7.36
CA PRO A 640 -23.28 8.69 5.97
C PRO A 640 -23.66 7.57 4.99
N ALA A 641 -23.78 7.89 3.71
CA ALA A 641 -23.84 6.84 2.69
C ALA A 641 -22.51 6.06 2.68
N VAL A 642 -22.55 4.73 2.57
CA VAL A 642 -21.32 3.90 2.57
C VAL A 642 -21.24 3.00 1.34
N TYR A 643 -20.07 2.96 0.71
CA TYR A 643 -19.69 1.98 -0.30
C TYR A 643 -18.55 1.12 0.21
N VAL A 644 -18.74 -0.20 0.27
CA VAL A 644 -17.77 -1.16 0.80
C VAL A 644 -17.31 -2.10 -0.30
N THR A 645 -16.02 -2.41 -0.34
CA THR A 645 -15.48 -3.53 -1.15
C THR A 645 -14.91 -4.63 -0.28
N ALA A 646 -14.97 -5.86 -0.75
CA ALA A 646 -14.39 -7.05 -0.14
C ALA A 646 -13.77 -7.97 -1.21
N GLY A 647 -12.76 -8.75 -0.86
CA GLY A 647 -12.22 -9.83 -1.69
C GLY A 647 -12.39 -11.18 -1.00
N MET A 648 -12.86 -12.20 -1.71
CA MET A 648 -13.06 -13.54 -1.14
C MET A 648 -11.75 -14.26 -0.80
N LYS A 649 -10.66 -13.93 -1.50
CA LYS A 649 -9.32 -14.49 -1.26
C LYS A 649 -8.42 -13.52 -0.48
N ASP A 650 -9.00 -12.52 0.18
CA ASP A 650 -8.25 -11.57 0.98
C ASP A 650 -7.74 -12.26 2.26
N GLN A 651 -6.43 -12.44 2.33
CA GLN A 651 -5.74 -13.08 3.46
C GLN A 651 -5.34 -12.08 4.57
N ARG A 652 -5.46 -10.78 4.32
CA ARG A 652 -5.10 -9.74 5.31
C ARG A 652 -6.31 -9.23 6.08
N VAL A 653 -7.41 -8.98 5.38
CA VAL A 653 -8.71 -8.64 5.98
C VAL A 653 -9.72 -9.67 5.53
N PRO A 654 -10.13 -10.60 6.41
CA PRO A 654 -11.06 -11.65 6.05
C PRO A 654 -12.37 -11.11 5.46
N TYR A 655 -12.84 -11.74 4.37
CA TYR A 655 -14.04 -11.35 3.62
C TYR A 655 -15.30 -11.17 4.51
N TRP A 656 -15.39 -11.90 5.62
CA TRP A 656 -16.54 -11.88 6.51
C TRP A 656 -16.68 -10.56 7.27
N GLN A 657 -15.59 -9.80 7.49
CA GLN A 657 -15.65 -8.51 8.19
C GLN A 657 -16.60 -7.51 7.47
N PRO A 658 -16.37 -7.17 6.19
CA PRO A 658 -17.27 -6.29 5.47
C PRO A 658 -18.68 -6.89 5.27
N LEU A 659 -18.82 -8.21 5.16
CA LEU A 659 -20.14 -8.86 5.06
C LEU A 659 -20.98 -8.64 6.34
N LYS A 660 -20.42 -8.94 7.50
CA LYS A 660 -21.06 -8.75 8.82
C LYS A 660 -21.37 -7.28 9.07
N TYR A 661 -20.41 -6.39 8.78
CA TYR A 661 -20.59 -4.95 8.88
C TYR A 661 -21.81 -4.47 8.08
N MET A 662 -21.92 -4.89 6.82
CA MET A 662 -23.02 -4.51 5.95
C MET A 662 -24.37 -5.09 6.39
N ALA A 663 -24.38 -6.33 6.87
CA ALA A 663 -25.56 -6.98 7.43
C ALA A 663 -26.12 -6.18 8.63
N ARG A 664 -25.28 -5.95 9.64
CA ARG A 664 -25.67 -5.21 10.86
C ARG A 664 -26.04 -3.76 10.57
N ARG A 665 -25.33 -3.11 9.63
CA ARG A 665 -25.64 -1.75 9.20
C ARG A 665 -27.07 -1.66 8.63
N ARG A 666 -27.44 -2.59 7.75
CA ARG A 666 -28.78 -2.61 7.13
C ARG A 666 -29.88 -3.03 8.07
N GLU A 667 -29.58 -3.88 9.05
CA GLU A 667 -30.51 -4.21 10.13
C GLU A 667 -30.89 -2.95 10.93
N LEU A 668 -29.89 -2.16 11.35
CA LEU A 668 -30.12 -1.04 12.28
C LEU A 668 -30.49 0.28 11.59
N LEU A 669 -30.06 0.50 10.36
CA LEU A 669 -30.22 1.77 9.65
C LEU A 669 -31.21 1.71 8.48
N GLY A 670 -31.68 0.53 8.08
CA GLY A 670 -32.71 0.33 7.06
C GLY A 670 -32.42 1.01 5.73
N GLU A 671 -33.00 2.20 5.54
CA GLU A 671 -32.99 2.98 4.29
C GLU A 671 -31.68 3.75 4.03
N ALA A 672 -30.71 3.74 4.96
CA ALA A 672 -29.40 4.36 4.75
C ALA A 672 -28.67 3.73 3.54
N THR A 673 -28.19 4.56 2.61
CA THR A 673 -27.52 4.06 1.39
C THR A 673 -26.25 3.30 1.75
N SER A 674 -26.28 1.98 1.54
CA SER A 674 -25.21 1.07 1.93
C SER A 674 -25.00 0.05 0.81
N VAL A 675 -23.92 0.20 0.04
CA VAL A 675 -23.59 -0.63 -1.12
C VAL A 675 -22.36 -1.48 -0.82
N LEU A 676 -22.41 -2.77 -1.14
CA LEU A 676 -21.30 -3.71 -0.97
C LEU A 676 -20.98 -4.39 -2.30
N LYS A 677 -19.70 -4.42 -2.65
CA LYS A 677 -19.18 -5.21 -3.77
C LYS A 677 -18.19 -6.24 -3.26
N VAL A 678 -18.44 -7.50 -3.55
CA VAL A 678 -17.56 -8.62 -3.21
C VAL A 678 -16.95 -9.16 -4.48
N ASP A 679 -15.63 -9.09 -4.58
CA ASP A 679 -14.88 -9.74 -5.66
C ASP A 679 -14.57 -11.19 -5.26
N LEU A 680 -15.00 -12.15 -6.09
CA LEU A 680 -14.85 -13.58 -5.80
C LEU A 680 -13.44 -14.11 -6.09
N ASP A 681 -12.69 -13.41 -6.95
CA ASP A 681 -11.44 -13.91 -7.49
C ASP A 681 -10.21 -13.21 -6.92
N ARG A 682 -10.38 -12.05 -6.26
CA ARG A 682 -9.29 -11.19 -5.76
C ARG A 682 -8.92 -11.39 -4.30
N GLY A 683 -7.63 -11.19 -4.03
CA GLY A 683 -7.07 -10.98 -2.69
C GLY A 683 -7.00 -9.50 -2.27
N HIS A 684 -6.15 -9.19 -1.28
CA HIS A 684 -6.09 -7.87 -0.63
C HIS A 684 -5.73 -6.71 -1.57
N PHE A 685 -4.69 -6.89 -2.38
CA PHE A 685 -4.19 -5.86 -3.28
C PHE A 685 -4.92 -5.82 -4.64
N GLY A 686 -5.88 -6.73 -4.81
CA GLY A 686 -6.50 -7.00 -6.09
C GLY A 686 -5.56 -7.67 -7.08
N GLY A 687 -6.15 -8.25 -8.12
CA GLY A 687 -5.41 -9.12 -9.00
C GLY A 687 -4.86 -8.54 -10.26
N GLN A 688 -4.05 -9.35 -10.97
CA GLN A 688 -3.65 -9.12 -12.37
C GLN A 688 -4.82 -9.23 -13.36
N GLY A 689 -6.07 -9.23 -12.89
CA GLY A 689 -7.27 -9.12 -13.72
C GLY A 689 -7.19 -7.93 -14.69
N GLU A 690 -7.97 -8.00 -15.76
CA GLU A 690 -7.90 -7.02 -16.87
C GLU A 690 -7.89 -5.59 -16.32
N GLN A 691 -6.89 -4.79 -16.75
CA GLN A 691 -6.73 -3.39 -16.34
C GLN A 691 -8.06 -2.60 -16.43
N GLU A 692 -8.89 -2.94 -17.42
CA GLU A 692 -10.22 -2.39 -17.59
C GLU A 692 -11.19 -2.68 -16.45
N ALA A 693 -11.20 -3.90 -15.90
CA ALA A 693 -12.06 -4.27 -14.77
C ALA A 693 -11.65 -3.49 -13.51
N ARG A 694 -10.35 -3.44 -13.20
CA ARG A 694 -9.82 -2.66 -12.07
C ARG A 694 -10.19 -1.18 -12.17
N LEU A 695 -10.04 -0.62 -13.37
CA LEU A 695 -10.40 0.76 -13.63
C LEU A 695 -11.92 1.00 -13.49
N SER A 696 -12.74 0.05 -13.93
CA SER A 696 -14.19 0.11 -13.76
C SER A 696 -14.59 0.10 -12.29
N ASP A 697 -13.93 -0.70 -11.45
CA ASP A 697 -14.20 -0.76 -10.01
C ASP A 697 -13.84 0.55 -9.30
N THR A 698 -12.70 1.15 -9.65
CA THR A 698 -12.32 2.47 -9.15
C THR A 698 -13.30 3.54 -9.61
N ALA A 699 -13.76 3.48 -10.87
CA ALA A 699 -14.75 4.41 -11.41
C ALA A 699 -16.10 4.30 -10.67
N GLU A 700 -16.55 3.10 -10.30
CA GLU A 700 -17.75 2.89 -9.48
C GLU A 700 -17.69 3.64 -8.14
N GLN A 701 -16.54 3.63 -7.47
CA GLN A 701 -16.37 4.33 -6.19
C GLN A 701 -16.40 5.85 -6.35
N VAL A 702 -15.77 6.37 -7.41
CA VAL A 702 -15.82 7.79 -7.77
C VAL A 702 -17.25 8.22 -8.12
N VAL A 703 -17.97 7.39 -8.88
CA VAL A 703 -19.39 7.58 -9.21
C VAL A 703 -20.24 7.63 -7.94
N PHE A 704 -20.00 6.71 -7.01
CA PHE A 704 -20.67 6.71 -5.72
C PHE A 704 -20.44 8.04 -4.99
N LEU A 705 -19.19 8.47 -4.81
CA LEU A 705 -18.86 9.74 -4.16
C LEU A 705 -19.58 10.93 -4.81
N ILE A 706 -19.47 11.08 -6.13
CA ILE A 706 -20.12 12.17 -6.88
C ILE A 706 -21.64 12.10 -6.70
N SER A 707 -22.24 10.91 -6.79
CA SER A 707 -23.69 10.73 -6.68
C SER A 707 -24.26 11.10 -5.31
N GLN A 708 -23.46 11.00 -4.25
CA GLN A 708 -23.92 11.28 -2.88
C GLN A 708 -23.62 12.72 -2.43
N VAL A 709 -22.50 13.28 -2.91
CA VAL A 709 -21.98 14.58 -2.45
C VAL A 709 -22.37 15.73 -3.38
N GLN A 710 -22.41 15.51 -4.69
CA GLN A 710 -22.75 16.54 -5.69
C GLN A 710 -24.14 16.32 -6.27
N THR A 711 -25.15 16.25 -5.39
CA THR A 711 -26.55 16.16 -5.80
C THR A 711 -27.11 17.55 -6.12
N SER A 712 -26.90 18.02 -7.35
CA SER A 712 -27.51 19.26 -7.87
C SER A 712 -28.02 19.08 -9.29
#